data_AF-A0AAD6V1M4-F1
#
_entry.id   AF-A0AAD6V1M4-F1
#
_cell.length_a   1.000
_cell.length_b   1.000
_cell.length_c   1.000
_cell.angle_alpha   90.00
_cell.angle_beta   90.00
_cell.angle_gamma   90.00
#
_symmetry.space_group_name_H-M   'P 1'
#
loop_
_entity.id
_entity.type
_entity.pdbx_description
1 polymer ?
#
loop_
_entity_poly.entity_id
_entity_poly.type
_entity_poly.pdbx_seq_one_letter_code
_entity_poly.pdbx_strand_id
1 'polypeptide(L)'
;MFEAENSKINPLFAEFFGHDLGVQELPTVVDTDAAESSSNPARRAGRRPRPRPAHRRDPARTLRFRAAQLALVIYVAALMLANPSHVKGLKLHFSIYEMQSEDEAGSGYSCQTTCDGALNTGVPGQVAIPGAKAAGVAGLDADIGGLTDLANAITAELEKNIAKAKEEVKEANLAALELFAEAIHAGKVDASEAFTTRGIVGKIQQPKIERALAYIQEHMQDVLTVERFFETEVVELVVANPRKPQLKVRKVGAAAATVPTAVEFDFVHLANGTPWTALVTGETVSSAIPNQHGVGKFLTAKGLMVTEGPNAKPQIRGGAHIGIVGLSLSAYDYVPLLLRYTSLVVPTDSGYDIDPKDAEKYQGLLTFISRTGESAPPRIVNPKHFADPQPILTSAELHALQLQKRFDWLTFWKVFLDANVARALGTLPTDLAYKKAMTPKERMVHYARQIEAHRNGSLTEAGLLHAGYSLAYGGQGFYADPATAERELVGKAPLTRTDRAGFLLRRGSLAEISSLAYVSQQSNKAFFDEYTTMHNHVAASPPAIQYLVARMFELGVATHAAGDATNAAFVKSLDSSVLLAPLSLDRKADAVLVGLKQRVKEVVQGQPEYAKGRFLRTPGNALVHAIDMGMGGQGTRVVSPGPANAVVGDQSIVGMRWSDTSFLDAAAYGAASLAPVTVLLSSIAAKGDPQPAERLLAYYKAGLPSPAKFDSEVAQFKAQWTEVHEKRAFLLLCAEAAADAAQYLKYTDQVFTAATRKQLVAGFTQQKLHGAAVGRYENAVEGIPAFDPPSVEDYFERFVDLSPAEIQSCWDAHMTV
;
A
#
# COMPACT_ATOMS: atom_id res chain seq x y z
N MET A 1 -6.40 15.48 -48.08
CA MET A 1 -7.83 15.38 -47.72
C MET A 1 -8.20 14.07 -46.99
N PHE A 2 -7.22 13.29 -46.52
CA PHE A 2 -7.43 12.13 -45.62
C PHE A 2 -6.65 12.30 -44.29
N GLU A 3 -6.32 13.55 -43.93
CA GLU A 3 -5.56 13.92 -42.72
C GLU A 3 -6.34 14.86 -41.78
N ALA A 4 -7.66 15.00 -41.96
CA ALA A 4 -8.47 15.96 -41.19
C ALA A 4 -9.55 15.35 -40.27
N GLU A 5 -9.63 14.01 -40.11
CA GLU A 5 -10.70 13.38 -39.29
C GLU A 5 -10.23 12.52 -38.10
N ASN A 6 -8.93 12.39 -37.82
CA ASN A 6 -8.46 11.66 -36.62
C ASN A 6 -8.17 12.54 -35.39
N SER A 7 -8.50 13.85 -35.43
CA SER A 7 -8.26 14.78 -34.32
C SER A 7 -9.42 14.92 -33.32
N LYS A 8 -10.39 14.00 -33.32
CA LYS A 8 -11.52 14.00 -32.38
C LYS A 8 -11.82 12.62 -31.81
N ILE A 9 -10.91 12.04 -31.01
CA ILE A 9 -11.23 11.07 -29.96
C ILE A 9 -10.14 11.15 -28.85
N ASN A 10 -10.59 11.59 -27.68
CA ASN A 10 -10.06 11.37 -26.32
C ASN A 10 -8.74 12.05 -25.85
N PRO A 11 -8.80 13.21 -25.15
CA PRO A 11 -7.65 13.84 -24.49
C PRO A 11 -7.26 13.25 -23.11
N LEU A 12 -7.98 12.26 -22.56
CA LEU A 12 -7.83 11.83 -21.17
C LEU A 12 -6.58 10.97 -20.84
N PHE A 13 -5.70 10.72 -21.81
CA PHE A 13 -4.59 9.75 -21.63
C PHE A 13 -3.19 10.37 -21.59
N ALA A 14 -3.01 11.62 -22.03
CA ALA A 14 -1.69 12.25 -22.12
C ALA A 14 -1.18 12.79 -20.77
N GLU A 15 -2.08 13.10 -19.82
CA GLU A 15 -1.72 13.65 -18.50
C GLU A 15 -1.21 12.60 -17.50
N PHE A 16 -1.37 11.30 -17.79
CA PHE A 16 -1.03 10.27 -16.81
C PHE A 16 0.46 9.87 -16.76
N PHE A 17 1.30 10.17 -17.77
CA PHE A 17 2.67 9.60 -17.81
C PHE A 17 3.82 10.38 -18.48
N GLY A 18 3.70 11.62 -18.96
CA GLY A 18 4.77 12.22 -19.79
C GLY A 18 5.28 13.57 -19.34
N HIS A 19 6.52 13.65 -18.82
CA HIS A 19 7.41 14.80 -19.05
C HIS A 19 8.91 14.37 -19.00
N ASP A 20 9.61 14.75 -20.07
CA ASP A 20 11.03 14.54 -20.44
C ASP A 20 11.93 15.63 -19.85
N LEU A 21 13.11 15.27 -19.33
CA LEU A 21 14.21 16.22 -19.08
C LEU A 21 15.56 15.58 -19.43
N GLY A 22 16.33 16.28 -20.29
CA GLY A 22 17.52 15.81 -20.97
C GLY A 22 18.81 15.75 -20.13
N VAL A 23 19.73 14.88 -20.54
CA VAL A 23 21.01 14.57 -19.89
C VAL A 23 22.18 15.22 -20.65
N GLN A 24 23.12 15.82 -19.91
CA GLN A 24 24.48 16.14 -20.37
C GLN A 24 25.51 15.31 -19.58
N GLU A 25 26.45 14.70 -20.30
CA GLU A 25 27.55 13.86 -19.79
C GLU A 25 28.74 14.69 -19.27
N LEU A 26 29.56 14.10 -18.38
CA LEU A 26 31.04 14.02 -18.34
C LEU A 26 31.53 13.69 -16.89
N PRO A 27 32.83 13.37 -16.60
CA PRO A 27 33.42 12.03 -16.66
C PRO A 27 34.10 11.55 -15.34
N THR A 28 34.36 10.24 -15.30
CA THR A 28 35.14 9.41 -14.35
C THR A 28 36.57 9.88 -14.04
N VAL A 29 37.09 9.59 -12.81
CA VAL A 29 38.44 9.05 -12.47
C VAL A 29 38.52 8.69 -10.95
N VAL A 30 38.61 7.42 -10.53
CA VAL A 30 39.77 6.55 -10.11
C VAL A 30 40.11 6.55 -8.59
N ASP A 31 39.92 5.37 -7.95
CA ASP A 31 40.74 4.59 -6.96
C ASP A 31 41.48 5.30 -5.79
N THR A 32 41.76 4.71 -4.61
CA THR A 32 41.86 3.31 -4.13
C THR A 32 41.97 3.26 -2.59
N ASP A 33 41.66 2.09 -2.01
CA ASP A 33 42.32 1.39 -0.87
C ASP A 33 42.40 2.02 0.54
N ALA A 34 42.44 1.29 1.66
CA ALA A 34 42.16 -0.10 2.05
C ALA A 34 42.41 -0.23 3.58
N ALA A 35 41.86 -1.31 4.17
CA ALA A 35 42.38 -2.07 5.33
C ALA A 35 42.17 -1.51 6.76
N GLU A 36 41.35 -2.16 7.61
CA GLU A 36 41.69 -3.24 8.59
C GLU A 36 41.96 -2.66 10.01
N SER A 37 41.65 -3.24 11.17
CA SER A 37 41.11 -4.53 11.61
C SER A 37 40.79 -4.47 13.13
N SER A 38 39.90 -5.38 13.60
CA SER A 38 39.91 -6.07 14.93
C SER A 38 39.78 -5.23 16.23
N SER A 39 39.27 -5.68 17.38
CA SER A 39 38.89 -6.98 17.96
C SER A 39 38.03 -6.75 19.24
N ASN A 40 37.20 -7.75 19.55
CA ASN A 40 36.40 -7.99 20.77
C ASN A 40 37.32 -8.68 21.86
N PRO A 41 36.90 -9.17 23.07
CA PRO A 41 35.59 -9.19 23.74
C PRO A 41 35.55 -9.15 25.32
N ALA A 42 34.31 -9.17 25.85
CA ALA A 42 33.79 -10.08 26.91
C ALA A 42 33.55 -9.65 28.39
N ARG A 43 32.31 -10.01 28.85
CA ARG A 43 31.85 -10.53 30.18
C ARG A 43 31.71 -9.54 31.36
N ARG A 44 30.74 -9.59 32.31
CA ARG A 44 29.83 -10.66 32.83
C ARG A 44 28.82 -10.06 33.86
N ALA A 45 27.62 -10.64 33.95
CA ALA A 45 26.83 -11.03 35.16
C ALA A 45 26.26 -10.00 36.19
N GLY A 46 24.91 -9.87 36.18
CA GLY A 46 24.01 -10.54 37.16
C GLY A 46 23.56 -9.81 38.44
N ARG A 47 22.23 -9.61 38.60
CA ARG A 47 21.37 -10.07 39.74
C ARG A 47 19.96 -9.44 39.71
N ARG A 48 18.96 -10.24 40.12
CA ARG A 48 17.53 -9.88 40.28
C ARG A 48 17.20 -9.43 41.72
N PRO A 49 16.10 -8.67 41.92
CA PRO A 49 15.14 -9.07 42.95
C PRO A 49 13.64 -8.97 42.54
N ARG A 50 12.81 -9.54 43.42
CA ARG A 50 11.39 -9.96 43.32
C ARG A 50 10.34 -8.81 43.41
N PRO A 51 9.06 -9.10 43.09
CA PRO A 51 8.04 -8.10 42.76
C PRO A 51 7.10 -7.72 43.91
N ARG A 52 6.44 -6.56 43.78
CA ARG A 52 5.29 -6.09 44.58
C ARG A 52 4.25 -5.40 43.68
N PRO A 53 2.99 -5.23 44.15
CA PRO A 53 1.78 -5.65 43.44
C PRO A 53 1.18 -4.65 42.46
N ALA A 54 0.41 -5.19 41.53
CA ALA A 54 -0.25 -4.49 40.42
C ALA A 54 -1.36 -3.53 40.90
N HIS A 55 -1.22 -2.25 40.57
CA HIS A 55 -2.36 -1.34 40.47
C HIS A 55 -3.05 -1.51 39.12
N ARG A 56 -4.38 -1.42 39.20
CA ARG A 56 -5.37 -1.68 38.14
C ARG A 56 -5.02 -0.97 36.83
N ARG A 57 -4.91 -1.78 35.78
CA ARG A 57 -4.86 -1.36 34.37
C ARG A 57 -6.23 -0.87 33.95
N ASP A 58 -6.28 0.29 33.31
CA ASP A 58 -7.38 0.67 32.43
C ASP A 58 -6.83 0.66 30.99
N PRO A 59 -7.10 -0.39 30.18
CA PRO A 59 -6.58 -0.49 28.82
C PRO A 59 -7.74 -0.33 27.83
N ALA A 60 -8.11 0.90 27.48
CA ALA A 60 -9.01 1.11 26.34
C ALA A 60 -8.94 2.54 25.81
N ARG A 61 -7.87 2.84 25.05
CA ARG A 61 -7.91 3.92 24.05
C ARG A 61 -7.59 3.31 22.70
N THR A 62 -8.61 2.77 22.05
CA THR A 62 -8.58 2.31 20.66
C THR A 62 -8.81 3.51 19.75
N LEU A 63 -7.81 3.87 18.93
CA LEU A 63 -7.86 4.97 17.97
C LEU A 63 -7.94 4.39 16.55
N ARG A 64 -8.75 4.97 15.65
CA ARG A 64 -9.12 4.38 14.34
C ARG A 64 -9.08 5.43 13.20
N PHE A 65 -8.82 5.01 11.96
CA PHE A 65 -8.55 5.85 10.78
C PHE A 65 -9.79 6.08 9.87
N ARG A 66 -10.27 7.30 9.54
CA ARG A 66 -11.58 7.49 8.84
C ARG A 66 -11.76 8.68 7.86
N ALA A 67 -10.85 8.88 6.90
CA ALA A 67 -11.01 9.91 5.84
C ALA A 67 -12.07 9.56 4.75
N ALA A 68 -12.45 8.29 4.59
CA ALA A 68 -13.20 7.81 3.43
C ALA A 68 -14.69 8.21 3.38
N GLN A 69 -15.33 8.45 4.53
CA GLN A 69 -16.79 8.77 4.56
C GLN A 69 -17.09 10.18 4.09
N LEU A 70 -16.27 11.15 4.51
CA LEU A 70 -16.39 12.54 4.07
C LEU A 70 -16.03 12.66 2.59
N ALA A 71 -14.98 11.97 2.15
CA ALA A 71 -14.68 11.83 0.73
C ALA A 71 -15.89 11.29 -0.04
N LEU A 72 -16.51 10.18 0.39
CA LEU A 72 -17.69 9.64 -0.29
C LEU A 72 -18.81 10.68 -0.47
N VAL A 73 -19.15 11.44 0.57
CA VAL A 73 -20.19 12.47 0.50
C VAL A 73 -19.83 13.58 -0.50
N ILE A 74 -18.58 14.02 -0.51
CA ILE A 74 -18.08 15.03 -1.47
C ILE A 74 -18.17 14.50 -2.91
N TYR A 75 -17.79 13.25 -3.13
CA TYR A 75 -17.87 12.62 -4.45
C TYR A 75 -19.33 12.37 -4.89
N VAL A 76 -20.24 12.09 -3.95
CA VAL A 76 -21.68 12.03 -4.21
C VAL A 76 -22.19 13.42 -4.62
N ALA A 77 -21.83 14.47 -3.89
CA ALA A 77 -22.19 15.85 -4.22
C ALA A 77 -21.70 16.25 -5.62
N ALA A 78 -20.42 15.97 -5.91
CA ALA A 78 -19.80 16.21 -7.22
C ALA A 78 -20.55 15.46 -8.35
N LEU A 79 -20.90 14.19 -8.13
CA LEU A 79 -21.65 13.41 -9.12
C LEU A 79 -23.06 13.96 -9.35
N MET A 80 -23.75 14.38 -8.28
CA MET A 80 -25.09 14.97 -8.37
C MET A 80 -25.08 16.29 -9.15
N LEU A 81 -24.07 17.14 -8.90
CA LEU A 81 -23.87 18.40 -9.63
C LEU A 81 -23.52 18.16 -11.11
N ALA A 82 -22.67 17.16 -11.39
CA ALA A 82 -22.28 16.83 -12.76
C ALA A 82 -23.41 16.15 -13.57
N ASN A 83 -24.36 15.50 -12.91
CA ASN A 83 -25.45 14.73 -13.55
C ASN A 83 -26.84 14.98 -12.91
N PRO A 84 -27.38 16.21 -12.98
CA PRO A 84 -28.65 16.56 -12.32
C PRO A 84 -29.84 15.72 -12.81
N SER A 85 -29.79 15.21 -14.05
CA SER A 85 -30.82 14.33 -14.60
C SER A 85 -30.89 12.96 -13.92
N HIS A 86 -29.75 12.41 -13.45
CA HIS A 86 -29.70 11.10 -12.80
C HIS A 86 -30.25 11.14 -11.36
N VAL A 87 -30.34 12.33 -10.79
CA VAL A 87 -30.73 12.54 -9.38
C VAL A 87 -31.99 13.39 -9.22
N LYS A 88 -32.73 13.59 -10.31
CA LYS A 88 -33.99 14.33 -10.28
C LYS A 88 -35.00 13.63 -9.36
N GLY A 89 -35.41 14.33 -8.30
CA GLY A 89 -36.36 13.83 -7.31
C GLY A 89 -35.75 12.94 -6.23
N LEU A 90 -34.43 12.70 -6.26
CA LEU A 90 -33.71 11.98 -5.22
C LEU A 90 -33.38 12.92 -4.06
N LYS A 91 -33.66 12.49 -2.83
CA LYS A 91 -33.23 13.16 -1.60
C LYS A 91 -32.41 12.19 -0.78
N LEU A 92 -31.16 12.56 -0.51
CA LEU A 92 -30.22 11.74 0.25
C LEU A 92 -29.98 12.36 1.63
N HIS A 93 -30.08 11.55 2.67
CA HIS A 93 -29.71 11.92 4.03
C HIS A 93 -28.53 11.05 4.46
N PHE A 94 -27.40 11.69 4.75
CA PHE A 94 -26.20 11.02 5.25
C PHE A 94 -26.03 11.32 6.74
N SER A 95 -25.95 10.28 7.55
CA SER A 95 -25.46 10.36 8.93
C SER A 95 -24.03 9.80 9.00
N ILE A 96 -23.09 10.60 9.47
CA ILE A 96 -21.68 10.24 9.59
C ILE A 96 -21.33 10.11 11.07
N TYR A 97 -20.82 8.95 11.48
CA TYR A 97 -20.39 8.67 12.86
C TYR A 97 -18.86 8.66 12.93
N GLU A 98 -18.31 9.75 13.45
CA GLU A 98 -16.87 9.98 13.59
C GLU A 98 -16.44 9.79 15.05
N MET A 99 -15.41 8.98 15.27
CA MET A 99 -14.84 8.77 16.59
C MET A 99 -13.89 9.90 17.00
N GLN A 100 -13.31 10.59 16.01
CA GLN A 100 -12.44 11.74 16.23
C GLN A 100 -13.27 12.96 16.66
N SER A 101 -12.60 13.92 17.31
CA SER A 101 -13.16 15.25 17.52
C SER A 101 -13.38 15.95 16.19
N GLU A 102 -14.24 16.96 16.19
CA GLU A 102 -14.47 17.84 15.02
C GLU A 102 -13.15 18.40 14.46
N ASP A 103 -12.25 18.82 15.35
CA ASP A 103 -10.93 19.37 15.00
C ASP A 103 -9.98 18.38 14.29
N GLU A 104 -10.29 17.09 14.27
CA GLU A 104 -9.45 16.05 13.66
C GLU A 104 -10.24 15.16 12.68
N ALA A 105 -11.49 15.51 12.39
CA ALA A 105 -12.35 14.75 11.49
C ALA A 105 -11.87 14.84 10.04
N GLY A 106 -11.96 13.72 9.31
CA GLY A 106 -11.71 13.69 7.85
C GLY A 106 -10.26 13.60 7.40
N SER A 107 -9.28 13.98 8.21
CA SER A 107 -7.85 13.77 7.91
C SER A 107 -7.43 12.30 8.08
N GLY A 108 -8.17 11.55 8.91
CA GLY A 108 -7.82 10.21 9.31
C GLY A 108 -6.61 10.17 10.25
N TYR A 109 -6.52 9.11 11.05
CA TYR A 109 -5.50 8.96 12.09
C TYR A 109 -4.04 9.18 11.65
N SER A 110 -3.66 8.79 10.42
CA SER A 110 -2.28 8.94 9.94
C SER A 110 -1.93 10.36 9.54
N CYS A 111 -2.92 11.20 9.22
CA CYS A 111 -2.77 12.60 8.81
C CYS A 111 -3.42 13.57 9.80
N GLN A 112 -3.56 13.19 11.07
CA GLN A 112 -3.97 14.12 12.12
C GLN A 112 -3.07 15.36 12.12
N THR A 113 -3.64 16.52 12.46
CA THR A 113 -2.98 17.83 12.26
C THR A 113 -1.66 17.96 13.02
N THR A 114 -1.50 17.18 14.10
CA THR A 114 -0.29 17.14 14.93
C THR A 114 0.74 16.07 14.50
N CYS A 115 0.50 15.31 13.44
CA CYS A 115 1.42 14.25 13.02
C CYS A 115 2.65 14.81 12.30
N ASP A 116 3.83 14.67 12.90
CA ASP A 116 5.09 15.12 12.31
C ASP A 116 5.82 14.01 11.53
N GLY A 117 5.22 12.82 11.42
CA GLY A 117 5.72 11.77 10.54
C GLY A 117 5.68 12.22 9.08
N ALA A 118 6.77 11.99 8.35
CA ALA A 118 6.86 12.33 6.94
C ALA A 118 5.83 11.55 6.11
N LEU A 119 5.38 12.14 4.99
CA LEU A 119 4.68 11.40 3.97
C LEU A 119 5.64 10.40 3.35
N ASN A 120 5.13 9.19 3.12
CA ASN A 120 5.85 8.18 2.38
C ASN A 120 5.40 8.13 0.93
N THR A 121 4.26 8.70 0.55
CA THR A 121 3.71 8.65 -0.82
C THR A 121 3.33 10.05 -1.29
N GLY A 122 3.06 10.19 -2.59
CA GLY A 122 2.32 11.32 -3.10
C GLY A 122 0.92 11.42 -2.53
N VAL A 123 0.27 12.54 -2.85
CA VAL A 123 -1.13 12.81 -2.55
C VAL A 123 -1.94 12.56 -3.83
N PRO A 124 -3.12 11.94 -3.74
CA PRO A 124 -3.95 11.72 -4.92
C PRO A 124 -4.36 13.05 -5.55
N GLY A 125 -4.09 13.19 -6.84
CA GLY A 125 -4.61 14.29 -7.66
C GLY A 125 -6.08 14.08 -8.03
N GLN A 126 -6.52 14.71 -9.13
CA GLN A 126 -7.90 14.56 -9.61
C GLN A 126 -8.24 13.09 -9.88
N VAL A 127 -9.16 12.54 -9.09
CA VAL A 127 -9.69 11.19 -9.34
C VAL A 127 -10.91 11.29 -10.25
N ALA A 128 -10.91 10.49 -11.32
CA ALA A 128 -12.07 10.38 -12.20
C ALA A 128 -13.26 9.75 -11.48
N ILE A 129 -14.44 10.35 -11.60
CA ILE A 129 -15.68 9.82 -11.04
C ILE A 129 -16.42 9.06 -12.15
N PRO A 130 -16.57 7.72 -12.07
CA PRO A 130 -17.29 6.96 -13.08
C PRO A 130 -18.71 7.51 -13.29
N GLY A 131 -19.10 7.71 -14.55
CA GLY A 131 -20.40 8.25 -14.92
C GLY A 131 -20.53 9.77 -14.78
N ALA A 132 -19.50 10.50 -14.32
CA ALA A 132 -19.47 11.96 -14.42
C ALA A 132 -18.98 12.40 -15.81
N LYS A 133 -19.66 13.37 -16.44
CA LYS A 133 -19.13 13.99 -17.67
C LYS A 133 -17.81 14.68 -17.32
N ALA A 134 -16.75 14.44 -18.10
CA ALA A 134 -15.44 15.07 -17.88
C ALA A 134 -15.54 16.61 -17.81
N ALA A 135 -16.38 17.22 -18.66
CA ALA A 135 -16.68 18.65 -18.65
C ALA A 135 -17.56 19.14 -17.48
N GLY A 136 -18.18 18.23 -16.71
CA GLY A 136 -19.02 18.55 -15.55
C GLY A 136 -18.28 18.47 -14.21
N VAL A 137 -17.14 17.78 -14.15
CA VAL A 137 -16.23 17.81 -12.98
C VAL A 137 -15.24 18.97 -13.10
N ALA A 138 -14.76 19.23 -14.31
CA ALA A 138 -13.97 20.42 -14.66
C ALA A 138 -14.88 21.66 -14.68
N GLY A 139 -15.12 22.26 -13.51
CA GLY A 139 -16.06 23.37 -13.34
C GLY A 139 -16.94 23.27 -12.09
N LEU A 140 -16.72 22.24 -11.25
CA LEU A 140 -17.26 22.24 -9.91
C LEU A 140 -16.79 23.48 -9.14
N ASP A 141 -17.62 23.91 -8.19
CA ASP A 141 -17.24 24.95 -7.25
C ASP A 141 -15.88 24.64 -6.62
N ALA A 142 -15.06 25.67 -6.40
CA ALA A 142 -13.70 25.53 -5.90
C ALA A 142 -13.64 24.76 -4.57
N ASP A 143 -14.68 24.85 -3.73
CA ASP A 143 -14.73 24.16 -2.44
C ASP A 143 -14.99 22.65 -2.60
N ILE A 144 -15.78 22.23 -3.61
CA ILE A 144 -15.98 20.79 -3.93
C ILE A 144 -14.82 20.25 -4.77
N GLY A 145 -14.43 20.97 -5.82
CA GLY A 145 -13.37 20.55 -6.75
C GLY A 145 -12.01 20.38 -6.08
N GLY A 146 -11.68 21.23 -5.10
CA GLY A 146 -10.44 21.14 -4.34
C GLY A 146 -10.29 19.87 -3.46
N LEU A 147 -11.34 19.08 -3.27
CA LEU A 147 -11.27 17.81 -2.53
C LEU A 147 -11.37 16.59 -3.44
N THR A 148 -11.84 16.77 -4.67
CA THR A 148 -11.69 15.76 -5.72
C THR A 148 -10.28 15.77 -6.33
N ASP A 149 -9.55 16.88 -6.17
CA ASP A 149 -8.13 17.05 -6.52
C ASP A 149 -7.31 17.56 -5.32
N LEU A 150 -7.02 16.64 -4.40
CA LEU A 150 -6.36 16.98 -3.14
C LEU A 150 -4.91 17.44 -3.36
N ALA A 151 -4.19 16.86 -4.33
CA ALA A 151 -2.83 17.27 -4.67
C ALA A 151 -2.77 18.75 -5.03
N ASN A 152 -3.57 19.19 -6.02
CA ASN A 152 -3.58 20.60 -6.45
C ASN A 152 -4.03 21.54 -5.33
N ALA A 153 -4.97 21.11 -4.51
CA ALA A 153 -5.45 21.90 -3.39
C ALA A 153 -4.40 22.11 -2.29
N ILE A 154 -3.51 21.13 -2.09
CA ILE A 154 -2.40 21.22 -1.13
C ILE A 154 -1.26 22.04 -1.71
N THR A 155 -0.82 21.77 -2.94
CA THR A 155 0.27 22.52 -3.58
C THR A 155 -0.08 24.00 -3.68
N ALA A 156 -1.31 24.34 -4.07
CA ALA A 156 -1.77 25.72 -4.13
C ALA A 156 -1.75 26.44 -2.77
N GLU A 157 -1.92 25.73 -1.64
CA GLU A 157 -1.81 26.34 -0.31
C GLU A 157 -0.36 26.55 0.10
N LEU A 158 0.52 25.59 -0.19
CA LEU A 158 1.94 25.65 0.13
C LEU A 158 2.67 26.70 -0.72
N GLU A 159 2.30 26.82 -2.00
CA GLU A 159 2.89 27.76 -2.96
C GLU A 159 2.59 29.23 -2.62
N LYS A 160 1.52 29.52 -1.85
CA LYS A 160 1.24 30.88 -1.35
C LYS A 160 2.39 31.44 -0.52
N ASN A 161 3.12 30.57 0.20
CA ASN A 161 4.28 30.94 0.99
C ASN A 161 5.21 29.75 1.21
N ILE A 162 5.96 29.39 0.17
CA ILE A 162 6.92 28.26 0.19
C ILE A 162 7.93 28.42 1.33
N ALA A 163 8.42 29.63 1.61
CA ALA A 163 9.37 29.86 2.69
C ALA A 163 8.80 29.51 4.06
N LYS A 164 7.55 29.90 4.34
CA LYS A 164 6.86 29.54 5.58
C LYS A 164 6.61 28.03 5.66
N ALA A 165 6.16 27.41 4.58
CA ALA A 165 5.95 25.97 4.53
C ALA A 165 7.25 25.20 4.79
N LYS A 166 8.36 25.64 4.18
CA LYS A 166 9.69 25.07 4.39
C LYS A 166 10.13 25.18 5.85
N GLU A 167 9.95 26.33 6.49
CA GLU A 167 10.28 26.50 7.92
C GLU A 167 9.38 25.64 8.82
N GLU A 168 8.09 25.48 8.50
CA GLU A 168 7.21 24.57 9.24
C GLU A 168 7.64 23.11 9.11
N VAL A 169 7.97 22.65 7.90
CA VAL A 169 8.52 21.31 7.65
C VAL A 169 9.85 21.13 8.37
N LYS A 170 10.74 22.13 8.27
CA LYS A 170 12.03 22.17 8.97
C LYS A 170 11.88 22.14 10.47
N GLU A 171 10.77 22.60 11.05
CA GLU A 171 10.50 22.47 12.49
C GLU A 171 9.89 21.12 12.87
N ALA A 172 9.11 20.52 12.00
CA ALA A 172 8.46 19.23 12.24
C ALA A 172 9.41 18.04 12.05
N ASN A 173 10.06 17.91 10.89
CA ASN A 173 10.74 16.68 10.47
C ASN A 173 11.88 16.93 9.49
N LEU A 174 13.10 16.52 9.86
CA LEU A 174 14.32 16.75 9.07
C LEU A 174 14.32 15.99 7.73
N ALA A 175 13.80 14.77 7.69
CA ALA A 175 13.73 14.02 6.44
C ALA A 175 12.65 14.60 5.51
N ALA A 176 11.54 15.09 6.07
CA ALA A 176 10.52 15.78 5.28
C ALA A 176 11.04 17.10 4.67
N LEU A 177 12.03 17.76 5.29
CA LEU A 177 12.65 18.96 4.76
C LEU A 177 13.42 18.68 3.46
N GLU A 178 14.18 17.58 3.42
CA GLU A 178 14.85 17.14 2.19
C GLU A 178 13.82 16.84 1.10
N LEU A 179 12.79 16.05 1.43
CA LEU A 179 11.69 15.74 0.50
C LEU A 179 10.99 17.00 -0.04
N PHE A 180 10.74 17.99 0.82
CA PHE A 180 10.11 19.24 0.42
C PHE A 180 11.02 20.06 -0.51
N ALA A 181 12.33 20.05 -0.27
CA ALA A 181 13.30 20.72 -1.13
C ALA A 181 13.41 20.03 -2.50
N GLU A 182 13.42 18.70 -2.54
CA GLU A 182 13.47 17.90 -3.77
C GLU A 182 12.20 18.08 -4.62
N ALA A 183 11.02 18.18 -3.99
CA ALA A 183 9.75 18.35 -4.69
C ALA A 183 9.53 19.75 -5.28
N ILE A 184 10.41 20.72 -5.03
CA ILE A 184 10.26 22.07 -5.57
C ILE A 184 10.98 22.19 -6.92
N HIS A 185 10.19 22.43 -7.97
CA HIS A 185 10.69 22.62 -9.34
C HIS A 185 10.16 23.93 -9.92
N ALA A 186 11.06 24.83 -10.31
CA ALA A 186 10.71 26.14 -10.87
C ALA A 186 9.69 26.93 -10.01
N GLY A 187 9.77 26.80 -8.68
CA GLY A 187 8.87 27.46 -7.73
C GLY A 187 7.50 26.80 -7.55
N LYS A 188 7.30 25.59 -8.09
CA LYS A 188 6.10 24.77 -7.88
C LYS A 188 6.40 23.53 -7.05
N VAL A 189 5.43 23.07 -6.29
CA VAL A 189 5.53 21.86 -5.47
C VAL A 189 4.96 20.67 -6.25
N ASP A 190 5.75 19.62 -6.42
CA ASP A 190 5.28 18.34 -6.97
C ASP A 190 4.71 17.45 -5.86
N ALA A 191 3.39 17.25 -5.88
CA ALA A 191 2.68 16.39 -4.92
C ALA A 191 2.47 14.95 -5.41
N SER A 192 2.97 14.59 -6.60
CA SER A 192 2.93 13.22 -7.10
C SER A 192 3.90 12.28 -6.36
N GLU A 193 4.90 12.86 -5.70
CA GLU A 193 5.87 12.16 -4.86
C GLU A 193 5.72 12.52 -3.38
N ALA A 194 6.52 11.92 -2.50
CA ALA A 194 6.52 12.30 -1.09
C ALA A 194 7.23 13.64 -0.90
N PHE A 195 6.55 14.64 -0.31
CA PHE A 195 7.08 16.02 -0.27
C PHE A 195 6.97 16.72 1.09
N THR A 196 6.17 16.24 2.05
CA THR A 196 5.94 16.98 3.31
C THR A 196 5.58 16.05 4.47
N THR A 197 5.11 16.59 5.60
CA THR A 197 4.59 15.81 6.74
C THR A 197 3.11 15.51 6.61
N ARG A 198 2.68 14.40 7.21
CA ARG A 198 1.26 14.01 7.23
C ARG A 198 0.37 15.03 7.95
N GLY A 199 0.89 15.70 8.97
CA GLY A 199 0.15 16.74 9.70
C GLY A 199 -0.06 18.01 8.90
N ILE A 200 0.87 18.41 8.03
CA ILE A 200 0.67 19.55 7.12
C ILE A 200 -0.45 19.25 6.12
N VAL A 201 -0.49 18.03 5.56
CA VAL A 201 -1.61 17.57 4.74
C VAL A 201 -2.93 17.68 5.50
N GLY A 202 -2.99 17.16 6.74
CA GLY A 202 -4.17 17.25 7.59
C GLY A 202 -4.65 18.67 7.84
N LYS A 203 -3.73 19.57 8.19
CA LYS A 203 -4.02 21.00 8.45
C LYS A 203 -4.61 21.72 7.24
N ILE A 204 -4.23 21.33 6.02
CA ILE A 204 -4.75 21.93 4.79
C ILE A 204 -6.07 21.27 4.37
N GLN A 205 -6.17 19.95 4.53
CA GLN A 205 -7.33 19.17 4.12
C GLN A 205 -8.57 19.48 4.96
N GLN A 206 -8.44 19.58 6.28
CA GLN A 206 -9.58 19.73 7.19
C GLN A 206 -10.39 21.02 6.93
N PRO A 207 -9.80 22.23 6.83
CA PRO A 207 -10.57 23.44 6.49
C PRO A 207 -11.23 23.41 5.11
N LYS A 208 -10.69 22.61 4.17
CA LYS A 208 -11.33 22.42 2.86
C LYS A 208 -12.56 21.53 2.97
N ILE A 209 -12.49 20.45 3.77
CA ILE A 209 -13.64 19.60 4.07
C ILE A 209 -14.79 20.42 4.69
N GLU A 210 -14.51 21.27 5.69
CA GLU A 210 -15.54 22.11 6.30
C GLU A 210 -16.19 23.06 5.28
N ARG A 211 -15.40 23.65 4.37
CA ARG A 211 -15.94 24.50 3.29
C ARG A 211 -16.81 23.73 2.31
N ALA A 212 -16.39 22.54 1.88
CA ALA A 212 -17.19 21.68 1.02
C ALA A 212 -18.53 21.29 1.67
N LEU A 213 -18.52 21.00 2.97
CA LEU A 213 -19.73 20.68 3.72
C LEU A 213 -20.65 21.89 3.90
N ALA A 214 -20.09 23.07 4.18
CA ALA A 214 -20.83 24.32 4.23
C ALA A 214 -21.49 24.62 2.87
N TYR A 215 -20.75 24.42 1.77
CA TYR A 215 -21.28 24.54 0.42
C TYR A 215 -22.46 23.60 0.17
N ILE A 216 -22.34 22.31 0.55
CA ILE A 216 -23.43 21.33 0.44
C ILE A 216 -24.65 21.80 1.23
N GLN A 217 -24.44 22.28 2.46
CA GLN A 217 -25.53 22.74 3.32
C GLN A 217 -26.23 23.99 2.75
N GLU A 218 -25.50 24.91 2.15
CA GLU A 218 -26.05 26.16 1.61
C GLU A 218 -26.74 25.95 0.25
N HIS A 219 -26.18 25.11 -0.62
CA HIS A 219 -26.57 25.03 -2.02
C HIS A 219 -27.25 23.72 -2.44
N MET A 220 -27.15 22.65 -1.63
CA MET A 220 -27.66 21.33 -2.00
C MET A 220 -28.70 20.76 -1.02
N GLN A 221 -29.15 21.53 -0.02
CA GLN A 221 -30.08 21.09 1.03
C GLN A 221 -31.38 20.42 0.53
N ASP A 222 -31.85 20.76 -0.66
CA ASP A 222 -33.07 20.18 -1.25
C ASP A 222 -32.88 18.73 -1.72
N VAL A 223 -31.63 18.31 -1.96
CA VAL A 223 -31.27 17.01 -2.54
C VAL A 223 -30.29 16.20 -1.68
N LEU A 224 -29.49 16.86 -0.85
CA LEU A 224 -28.47 16.24 -0.01
C LEU A 224 -28.44 16.93 1.36
N THR A 225 -28.65 16.15 2.42
CA THR A 225 -28.52 16.59 3.81
C THR A 225 -27.47 15.74 4.50
N VAL A 226 -26.58 16.37 5.27
CA VAL A 226 -25.46 15.71 5.95
C VAL A 226 -25.50 16.03 7.43
N GLU A 227 -25.61 15.00 8.27
CA GLU A 227 -25.52 15.07 9.73
C GLU A 227 -24.24 14.40 10.22
N ARG A 228 -23.57 15.04 11.17
CA ARG A 228 -22.28 14.60 11.69
C ARG A 228 -22.36 14.38 13.20
N PHE A 229 -21.90 13.21 13.64
CA PHE A 229 -21.84 12.82 15.04
C PHE A 229 -20.39 12.55 15.41
N PHE A 230 -19.72 13.56 15.95
CA PHE A 230 -18.35 13.46 16.45
C PHE A 230 -18.27 12.72 17.78
N GLU A 231 -17.07 12.26 18.12
CA GLU A 231 -16.79 11.49 19.34
C GLU A 231 -17.80 10.35 19.57
N THR A 232 -18.24 9.71 18.48
CA THR A 232 -19.26 8.66 18.49
C THR A 232 -18.71 7.41 17.83
N GLU A 233 -18.69 6.30 18.57
CA GLU A 233 -18.24 5.02 18.05
C GLU A 233 -19.41 4.11 17.68
N VAL A 234 -19.28 3.48 16.50
CA VAL A 234 -20.12 2.37 16.08
C VAL A 234 -19.56 1.10 16.70
N VAL A 235 -20.35 0.42 17.52
CA VAL A 235 -19.93 -0.79 18.26
C VAL A 235 -20.47 -2.07 17.65
N GLU A 236 -21.54 -2.01 16.84
CA GLU A 236 -22.17 -3.17 16.23
C GLU A 236 -22.95 -2.77 14.97
N LEU A 237 -22.90 -3.63 13.95
CA LEU A 237 -23.85 -3.63 12.82
C LEU A 237 -24.84 -4.78 13.01
N VAL A 238 -26.12 -4.45 13.18
CA VAL A 238 -27.20 -5.42 13.31
C VAL A 238 -27.82 -5.67 11.93
N VAL A 239 -27.77 -6.94 11.50
CA VAL A 239 -28.21 -7.37 10.16
C VAL A 239 -29.47 -8.25 10.19
N ALA A 240 -30.24 -8.20 11.28
CA ALA A 240 -31.45 -8.99 11.45
C ALA A 240 -32.49 -8.71 10.36
N ASN A 241 -32.65 -7.43 9.98
CA ASN A 241 -33.29 -7.03 8.73
C ASN A 241 -32.19 -6.62 7.74
N PRO A 242 -31.87 -7.44 6.73
CA PRO A 242 -30.77 -7.14 5.82
C PRO A 242 -31.02 -5.91 4.94
N ARG A 243 -32.28 -5.48 4.77
CA ARG A 243 -32.66 -4.31 3.96
C ARG A 243 -32.76 -3.02 4.75
N LYS A 244 -32.75 -3.14 6.09
CA LYS A 244 -32.79 -2.05 7.04
C LYS A 244 -31.77 -2.31 8.15
N PRO A 245 -30.47 -2.36 7.82
CA PRO A 245 -29.43 -2.58 8.82
C PRO A 245 -29.47 -1.50 9.89
N GLN A 246 -29.13 -1.87 11.12
CA GLN A 246 -29.06 -0.92 12.24
C GLN A 246 -27.62 -0.79 12.74
N LEU A 247 -27.20 0.44 13.00
CA LEU A 247 -25.95 0.72 13.71
C LEU A 247 -26.25 0.91 15.18
N LYS A 248 -25.48 0.24 16.04
CA LYS A 248 -25.43 0.58 17.47
C LYS A 248 -24.27 1.53 17.72
N VAL A 249 -24.58 2.68 18.29
CA VAL A 249 -23.64 3.78 18.52
C VAL A 249 -23.60 4.19 19.98
N ARG A 250 -22.44 4.69 20.44
CA ARG A 250 -22.28 5.31 21.75
C ARG A 250 -21.20 6.38 21.72
N LYS A 251 -21.21 7.30 22.69
CA LYS A 251 -20.12 8.26 22.84
C LYS A 251 -18.79 7.55 23.15
N VAL A 252 -17.71 8.06 22.57
CA VAL A 252 -16.35 7.62 22.87
C VAL A 252 -16.06 7.84 24.35
N GLY A 253 -15.46 6.84 25.00
CA GLY A 253 -15.16 6.88 26.44
C GLY A 253 -16.37 6.63 27.35
N ALA A 254 -17.56 6.40 26.79
CA ALA A 254 -18.70 5.96 27.60
C ALA A 254 -18.38 4.63 28.32
N ALA A 255 -18.82 4.51 29.58
CA ALA A 255 -18.62 3.29 30.35
C ALA A 255 -19.19 2.08 29.59
N ALA A 256 -18.53 0.92 29.67
CA ALA A 256 -18.93 -0.27 28.94
C ALA A 256 -20.39 -0.73 29.23
N ALA A 257 -20.93 -0.37 30.40
CA ALA A 257 -22.31 -0.64 30.80
C ALA A 257 -23.36 0.30 30.13
N THR A 258 -22.92 1.37 29.47
CA THR A 258 -23.82 2.30 28.76
C THR A 258 -24.45 1.60 27.58
N VAL A 259 -25.78 1.53 27.56
CA VAL A 259 -26.54 0.88 26.48
C VAL A 259 -26.35 1.70 25.19
N PRO A 260 -25.85 1.07 24.10
CA PRO A 260 -25.74 1.74 22.81
C PRO A 260 -27.11 2.13 22.24
N THR A 261 -27.18 3.27 21.56
CA THR A 261 -28.37 3.69 20.80
C THR A 261 -28.39 2.96 19.46
N ALA A 262 -29.53 2.39 19.07
CA ALA A 262 -29.70 1.76 17.77
C ALA A 262 -30.35 2.75 16.78
N VAL A 263 -29.76 2.88 15.60
CA VAL A 263 -30.26 3.74 14.52
C VAL A 263 -30.38 2.90 13.25
N GLU A 264 -31.52 2.96 12.58
CA GLU A 264 -31.83 2.20 11.36
C GLU A 264 -31.53 3.00 10.10
N PHE A 265 -31.04 2.32 9.06
CA PHE A 265 -30.68 2.94 7.79
C PHE A 265 -31.21 2.14 6.59
N ASP A 266 -31.43 2.81 5.46
CA ASP A 266 -31.63 2.15 4.17
C ASP A 266 -30.37 1.44 3.68
N PHE A 267 -29.22 2.09 3.87
CA PHE A 267 -27.90 1.59 3.52
C PHE A 267 -26.85 2.02 4.55
N VAL A 268 -25.85 1.16 4.77
CA VAL A 268 -24.71 1.44 5.64
C VAL A 268 -23.41 1.32 4.84
N HIS A 269 -22.54 2.33 4.94
CA HIS A 269 -21.16 2.23 4.48
C HIS A 269 -20.23 2.07 5.67
N LEU A 270 -19.63 0.88 5.81
CA LEU A 270 -18.63 0.61 6.84
C LEU A 270 -17.28 1.13 6.36
N ALA A 271 -16.90 2.31 6.83
CA ALA A 271 -15.55 2.86 6.66
C ALA A 271 -14.91 3.08 8.03
N ASN A 272 -15.07 2.06 8.87
CA ASN A 272 -14.50 1.91 10.20
C ASN A 272 -12.96 1.97 10.21
N GLY A 273 -12.33 1.78 9.05
CA GLY A 273 -10.91 1.99 8.80
C GLY A 273 -10.02 0.92 9.39
N THR A 274 -8.78 1.29 9.69
CA THR A 274 -7.82 0.41 10.35
C THR A 274 -7.79 0.69 11.86
N PRO A 275 -8.41 -0.13 12.70
CA PRO A 275 -8.26 -0.02 14.14
C PRO A 275 -6.80 -0.18 14.57
N TRP A 276 -6.29 0.82 15.28
CA TRP A 276 -4.97 0.84 15.85
C TRP A 276 -5.02 0.42 17.32
N THR A 277 -4.09 -0.43 17.73
CA THR A 277 -3.90 -0.84 19.11
C THR A 277 -2.46 -0.60 19.56
N ALA A 278 -2.30 -0.24 20.83
CA ALA A 278 -0.98 -0.20 21.44
C ALA A 278 -0.47 -1.64 21.61
N LEU A 279 0.64 -1.98 20.93
CA LEU A 279 1.29 -3.28 21.05
C LEU A 279 1.84 -3.52 22.46
N VAL A 280 2.34 -2.46 23.08
CA VAL A 280 2.95 -2.47 24.40
C VAL A 280 2.41 -1.28 25.17
N THR A 281 2.10 -1.48 26.45
CA THR A 281 1.60 -0.42 27.34
C THR A 281 2.45 -0.35 28.59
N GLY A 282 2.71 0.85 29.10
CA GLY A 282 3.40 1.05 30.36
C GLY A 282 3.87 2.48 30.51
N GLU A 283 4.27 2.88 31.73
CA GLU A 283 4.70 4.26 32.00
C GLU A 283 5.94 4.66 31.21
N THR A 284 6.81 3.70 30.85
CA THR A 284 8.03 3.92 30.04
C THR A 284 7.82 3.73 28.55
N VAL A 285 6.56 3.61 28.10
CA VAL A 285 6.20 3.37 26.69
C VAL A 285 5.39 4.54 26.15
N SER A 286 5.75 5.01 24.96
CA SER A 286 4.92 5.92 24.17
C SER A 286 4.42 5.21 22.91
N SER A 287 3.10 5.21 22.73
CA SER A 287 2.41 4.77 21.51
C SER A 287 1.54 5.87 20.92
N ALA A 288 1.87 7.13 21.23
CA ALA A 288 1.20 8.28 20.66
C ALA A 288 1.49 8.38 19.15
N ILE A 289 0.72 9.21 18.45
CA ILE A 289 1.05 9.60 17.09
C ILE A 289 2.43 10.26 17.08
N PRO A 290 3.28 9.97 16.08
CA PRO A 290 4.57 10.63 15.93
C PRO A 290 4.40 12.15 15.90
N ASN A 291 4.86 12.83 16.95
CA ASN A 291 4.81 14.27 17.11
C ASN A 291 6.06 14.72 17.87
N GLN A 292 6.79 15.68 17.31
CA GLN A 292 8.08 16.17 17.81
C GLN A 292 7.97 16.67 19.25
N HIS A 293 6.96 17.49 19.54
CA HIS A 293 6.73 18.04 20.88
C HIS A 293 6.31 16.98 21.89
N GLY A 294 5.43 16.07 21.50
CA GLY A 294 4.97 14.95 22.31
C GLY A 294 6.13 14.02 22.70
N VAL A 295 7.01 13.70 21.74
CA VAL A 295 8.24 12.94 22.00
C VAL A 295 9.15 13.71 22.96
N GLY A 296 9.40 15.00 22.73
CA GLY A 296 10.26 15.82 23.61
C GLY A 296 9.75 15.89 25.05
N LYS A 297 8.44 16.10 25.22
CA LYS A 297 7.78 16.07 26.55
C LYS A 297 7.93 14.72 27.22
N PHE A 298 7.73 13.62 26.48
CA PHE A 298 7.89 12.27 27.00
C PHE A 298 9.33 12.00 27.46
N LEU A 299 10.33 12.35 26.64
CA LEU A 299 11.74 12.18 26.99
C LEU A 299 12.14 13.05 28.21
N THR A 300 11.65 14.28 28.28
CA THR A 300 11.88 15.19 29.41
C THR A 300 11.30 14.62 30.70
N ALA A 301 10.06 14.13 30.66
CA ALA A 301 9.40 13.51 31.80
C ALA A 301 10.11 12.22 32.28
N LYS A 302 10.94 11.62 31.43
CA LYS A 302 11.76 10.44 31.73
C LYS A 302 13.20 10.78 32.09
N GLY A 303 13.55 12.07 32.19
CA GLY A 303 14.88 12.53 32.56
C GLY A 303 15.95 12.19 31.52
N LEU A 304 15.55 12.02 30.26
CA LEU A 304 16.46 11.73 29.14
C LEU A 304 16.92 12.97 28.40
N MET A 305 16.38 14.14 28.75
CA MET A 305 16.71 15.43 28.16
C MET A 305 17.58 16.26 29.12
N VAL A 306 18.53 17.00 28.57
CA VAL A 306 19.37 17.99 29.24
C VAL A 306 19.27 19.33 28.53
N THR A 307 19.52 20.42 29.26
CA THR A 307 19.58 21.77 28.70
C THR A 307 20.80 22.45 29.29
N GLU A 308 21.87 22.55 28.50
CA GLU A 308 23.16 23.10 28.95
C GLU A 308 23.21 24.61 28.78
N GLY A 309 22.61 25.33 29.74
CA GLY A 309 22.62 26.79 29.80
C GLY A 309 21.27 27.44 29.43
N PRO A 310 21.07 28.72 29.76
CA PRO A 310 19.76 29.38 29.71
C PRO A 310 19.18 29.54 28.30
N ASN A 311 20.00 29.43 27.25
CA ASN A 311 19.58 29.59 25.84
C ASN A 311 19.85 28.34 24.98
N ALA A 312 20.24 27.22 25.59
CA ALA A 312 20.53 26.00 24.85
C ALA A 312 19.24 25.28 24.43
N LYS A 313 19.27 24.66 23.24
CA LYS A 313 18.18 23.77 22.83
C LYS A 313 18.21 22.50 23.71
N PRO A 314 17.05 21.96 24.13
CA PRO A 314 17.01 20.67 24.81
C PRO A 314 17.66 19.58 23.96
N GLN A 315 18.57 18.81 24.54
CA GLN A 315 19.25 17.69 23.90
C GLN A 315 19.02 16.39 24.67
N ILE A 316 19.03 15.26 23.97
CA ILE A 316 19.07 13.94 24.57
C ILE A 316 20.44 13.79 25.26
N ARG A 317 20.42 13.34 26.52
CA ARG A 317 21.64 13.09 27.29
C ARG A 317 22.50 12.03 26.61
N GLY A 318 23.81 12.24 26.55
CA GLY A 318 24.77 11.21 26.14
C GLY A 318 24.60 9.91 26.95
N GLY A 319 24.68 8.76 26.27
CA GLY A 319 24.46 7.43 26.87
C GLY A 319 22.99 7.08 27.19
N ALA A 320 22.01 7.86 26.71
CA ALA A 320 20.61 7.44 26.76
C ALA A 320 20.36 6.25 25.82
N HIS A 321 19.42 5.36 26.19
CA HIS A 321 19.01 4.22 25.37
C HIS A 321 17.50 4.23 25.14
N ILE A 322 17.08 4.31 23.88
CA ILE A 322 15.70 4.41 23.44
C ILE A 322 15.39 3.19 22.56
N GLY A 323 14.46 2.36 23.02
CA GLY A 323 13.92 1.27 22.21
C GLY A 323 12.91 1.80 21.19
N ILE A 324 12.95 1.29 19.96
CA ILE A 324 11.92 1.53 18.93
C ILE A 324 11.35 0.19 18.49
N VAL A 325 10.04 0.00 18.59
CA VAL A 325 9.39 -1.25 18.14
C VAL A 325 9.20 -1.25 16.63
N GLY A 326 9.66 -2.30 15.97
CA GLY A 326 9.67 -2.46 14.52
C GLY A 326 11.04 -2.16 13.91
N LEU A 327 11.17 -2.41 12.60
CA LEU A 327 12.35 -2.09 11.78
C LEU A 327 11.89 -1.71 10.35
N SER A 328 10.83 -0.91 10.25
CA SER A 328 10.20 -0.56 8.99
C SER A 328 9.46 0.79 9.11
N LEU A 329 8.65 1.14 8.11
CA LEU A 329 8.02 2.44 7.86
C LEU A 329 7.56 3.19 9.14
N SER A 330 6.67 2.61 9.95
CA SER A 330 6.14 3.30 11.14
C SER A 330 7.17 3.50 12.26
N ALA A 331 8.21 2.67 12.32
CA ALA A 331 9.32 2.86 13.26
C ALA A 331 10.22 4.03 12.83
N TYR A 332 10.37 4.22 11.51
CA TYR A 332 11.22 5.28 10.96
C TYR A 332 10.68 6.67 11.23
N ASP A 333 9.36 6.83 11.41
CA ASP A 333 8.75 8.11 11.77
C ASP A 333 9.38 8.75 13.02
N TYR A 334 9.83 7.93 13.98
CA TYR A 334 10.41 8.44 15.23
C TYR A 334 11.87 8.88 15.09
N VAL A 335 12.61 8.37 14.10
CA VAL A 335 14.04 8.65 13.95
C VAL A 335 14.31 10.13 13.67
N PRO A 336 13.74 10.78 12.64
CA PRO A 336 13.98 12.20 12.40
C PRO A 336 13.50 13.07 13.57
N LEU A 337 12.44 12.66 14.28
CA LEU A 337 11.93 13.39 15.45
C LEU A 337 12.91 13.35 16.63
N LEU A 338 13.52 12.17 16.89
CA LEU A 338 14.52 11.98 17.93
C LEU A 338 15.83 12.72 17.61
N LEU A 339 16.28 12.64 16.36
CA LEU A 339 17.57 13.21 15.96
C LEU A 339 17.60 14.74 16.03
N ARG A 340 16.45 15.43 15.99
CA ARG A 340 16.37 16.87 16.30
C ARG A 340 16.85 17.24 17.69
N TYR A 341 16.73 16.32 18.64
CA TYR A 341 17.19 16.50 20.01
C TYR A 341 18.64 16.05 20.18
N THR A 342 19.38 15.86 19.09
CA THR A 342 20.81 15.53 19.12
C THR A 342 21.58 16.62 18.40
N SER A 343 22.88 16.69 18.65
CA SER A 343 23.80 17.50 17.84
C SER A 343 24.28 16.79 16.57
N LEU A 344 23.93 15.51 16.40
CA LEU A 344 24.38 14.66 15.30
C LEU A 344 23.84 15.10 13.93
N VAL A 345 22.63 15.66 13.89
CA VAL A 345 21.97 16.03 12.64
C VAL A 345 21.63 17.51 12.65
N VAL A 346 22.12 18.23 11.65
CA VAL A 346 21.93 19.67 11.50
C VAL A 346 21.05 19.94 10.29
N PRO A 347 19.93 20.67 10.43
CA PRO A 347 19.12 21.06 9.28
C PRO A 347 19.90 22.01 8.35
N THR A 348 19.82 21.78 7.05
CA THR A 348 20.39 22.63 5.99
C THR A 348 19.27 23.24 5.14
N ASP A 349 19.62 24.05 4.15
CA ASP A 349 18.63 24.57 3.21
C ASP A 349 18.05 23.50 2.28
N SER A 350 18.75 22.39 2.05
CA SER A 350 18.32 21.32 1.15
C SER A 350 17.91 20.04 1.87
N GLY A 351 17.88 20.03 3.21
CA GLY A 351 17.58 18.82 3.99
C GLY A 351 18.34 18.81 5.31
N TYR A 352 19.27 17.88 5.46
CA TYR A 352 20.06 17.72 6.67
C TYR A 352 21.48 17.24 6.38
N ASP A 353 22.40 17.60 7.25
CA ASP A 353 23.74 17.04 7.32
C ASP A 353 23.88 16.19 8.58
N ILE A 354 24.69 15.14 8.50
CA ILE A 354 25.04 14.28 9.63
C ILE A 354 26.50 14.52 9.97
N ASP A 355 26.83 14.91 11.20
CA ASP A 355 28.22 15.03 11.67
C ASP A 355 28.69 13.69 12.28
N PRO A 356 29.53 12.90 11.58
CA PRO A 356 29.97 11.60 12.09
C PRO A 356 30.76 11.69 13.40
N LYS A 357 31.40 12.83 13.69
CA LYS A 357 32.20 13.00 14.91
C LYS A 357 31.32 13.03 16.15
N ASP A 358 30.13 13.58 16.03
CA ASP A 358 29.17 13.65 17.13
C ASP A 358 28.44 12.32 17.37
N ALA A 359 28.53 11.36 16.44
CA ALA A 359 27.93 10.03 16.59
C ALA A 359 28.50 9.24 17.78
N GLU A 360 29.75 9.50 18.17
CA GLU A 360 30.38 8.85 19.33
C GLU A 360 29.63 9.12 20.65
N LYS A 361 29.05 10.33 20.79
CA LYS A 361 28.26 10.73 21.98
C LYS A 361 26.95 9.95 22.12
N TYR A 362 26.45 9.40 21.01
CA TYR A 362 25.14 8.77 20.90
C TYR A 362 25.22 7.30 20.48
N GLN A 363 26.35 6.63 20.68
CA GLN A 363 26.48 5.19 20.37
C GLN A 363 25.41 4.37 21.09
N GLY A 364 24.70 3.52 20.34
CA GLY A 364 23.62 2.68 20.86
C GLY A 364 22.41 3.46 21.39
N LEU A 365 22.24 4.74 21.00
CA LEU A 365 21.08 5.53 21.39
C LEU A 365 19.76 4.87 20.98
N LEU A 366 19.71 4.32 19.77
CA LEU A 366 18.50 3.71 19.22
C LEU A 366 18.65 2.18 19.17
N THR A 367 17.71 1.46 19.76
CA THR A 367 17.62 0.00 19.63
C THR A 367 16.31 -0.37 18.96
N PHE A 368 16.37 -0.77 17.69
CA PHE A 368 15.23 -1.29 16.96
C PHE A 368 14.92 -2.72 17.40
N ILE A 369 13.64 -3.00 17.66
CA ILE A 369 13.18 -4.27 18.21
C ILE A 369 12.24 -4.93 17.22
N SER A 370 12.66 -6.04 16.62
CA SER A 370 11.81 -6.81 15.71
C SER A 370 12.13 -8.30 15.78
N ARG A 371 11.19 -9.16 15.35
CA ARG A 371 11.37 -10.62 15.41
C ARG A 371 12.37 -11.13 14.38
N THR A 372 12.33 -10.64 13.14
CA THR A 372 13.08 -11.19 12.01
C THR A 372 14.33 -10.40 11.64
N GLY A 373 14.43 -9.13 12.07
CA GLY A 373 15.51 -8.23 11.61
C GLY A 373 15.38 -7.80 10.14
N GLU A 374 14.30 -8.17 9.46
CA GLU A 374 14.02 -7.71 8.10
C GLU A 374 13.69 -6.21 8.14
N SER A 375 14.40 -5.44 7.32
CA SER A 375 14.17 -4.02 7.11
C SER A 375 13.51 -3.77 5.76
N ALA A 376 12.66 -2.74 5.69
CA ALA A 376 12.15 -2.29 4.41
C ALA A 376 13.29 -1.67 3.57
N PRO A 377 13.33 -1.94 2.25
CA PRO A 377 14.30 -1.31 1.34
C PRO A 377 14.02 0.19 1.16
N PRO A 378 14.97 0.96 0.62
CA PRO A 378 14.69 2.32 0.14
C PRO A 378 13.82 2.26 -1.12
N ARG A 379 12.92 3.25 -1.25
CA ARG A 379 12.16 3.50 -2.48
C ARG A 379 12.99 4.32 -3.45
N ILE A 380 13.99 3.68 -4.04
CA ILE A 380 14.77 4.30 -5.10
C ILE A 380 13.95 4.23 -6.38
N VAL A 381 13.60 5.39 -6.93
CA VAL A 381 12.99 5.49 -8.25
C VAL A 381 14.13 5.75 -9.23
N ASN A 382 14.65 4.70 -9.85
CA ASN A 382 15.57 4.89 -10.98
C ASN A 382 14.81 5.66 -12.07
N PRO A 383 15.46 6.53 -12.86
CA PRO A 383 14.81 7.24 -13.96
C PRO A 383 14.12 6.23 -14.90
N LYS A 384 12.80 6.15 -14.70
CA LYS A 384 11.72 5.60 -15.51
C LYS A 384 12.07 4.32 -16.29
N HIS A 385 11.54 3.22 -15.75
CA HIS A 385 11.33 1.94 -16.44
C HIS A 385 12.57 1.07 -16.65
N PHE A 386 12.37 -0.22 -16.97
CA PHE A 386 13.51 -1.07 -17.29
C PHE A 386 14.13 -0.58 -18.59
N ALA A 387 15.43 -0.27 -18.57
CA ALA A 387 16.15 0.30 -19.72
C ALA A 387 16.24 -0.66 -20.92
N ASP A 388 15.89 -1.93 -20.75
CA ASP A 388 15.90 -2.91 -21.83
C ASP A 388 14.77 -2.61 -22.84
N PRO A 389 15.08 -2.46 -24.15
CA PRO A 389 14.08 -2.18 -25.18
C PRO A 389 13.14 -3.36 -25.43
N GLN A 390 13.50 -4.57 -25.00
CA GLN A 390 12.66 -5.75 -25.06
C GLN A 390 12.40 -6.29 -23.64
N PRO A 391 11.14 -6.44 -23.22
CA PRO A 391 10.83 -6.93 -21.88
C PRO A 391 11.11 -8.44 -21.78
N ILE A 392 11.84 -8.86 -20.74
CA ILE A 392 12.04 -10.28 -20.44
C ILE A 392 10.71 -10.99 -20.09
N LEU A 393 9.77 -10.24 -19.49
CA LEU A 393 8.40 -10.63 -19.19
C LEU A 393 7.44 -9.56 -19.71
N THR A 394 6.64 -9.92 -20.70
CA THR A 394 5.62 -9.04 -21.32
C THR A 394 4.34 -8.97 -20.49
N SER A 395 3.51 -7.95 -20.74
CA SER A 395 2.23 -7.78 -20.05
C SER A 395 1.25 -8.87 -20.47
N ALA A 396 1.34 -9.34 -21.72
CA ALA A 396 0.52 -10.44 -22.22
C ALA A 396 0.90 -11.79 -21.58
N GLU A 397 2.19 -12.04 -21.32
CA GLU A 397 2.66 -13.21 -20.58
C GLU A 397 2.22 -13.15 -19.11
N LEU A 398 2.41 -12.01 -18.44
CA LEU A 398 1.93 -11.83 -17.07
C LEU A 398 0.41 -11.99 -16.96
N HIS A 399 -0.34 -11.45 -17.93
CA HIS A 399 -1.79 -11.62 -17.99
C HIS A 399 -2.19 -13.08 -18.21
N ALA A 400 -1.47 -13.83 -19.03
CA ALA A 400 -1.70 -15.27 -19.19
C ALA A 400 -1.51 -16.02 -17.85
N LEU A 401 -0.51 -15.67 -17.05
CA LEU A 401 -0.33 -16.23 -15.70
C LEU A 401 -1.51 -15.88 -14.77
N GLN A 402 -2.01 -14.65 -14.85
CA GLN A 402 -3.16 -14.19 -14.05
C GLN A 402 -4.50 -14.73 -14.55
N LEU A 403 -4.56 -15.26 -15.77
CA LEU A 403 -5.69 -15.98 -16.34
C LEU A 403 -5.60 -17.48 -16.09
N GLN A 404 -4.50 -18.01 -15.56
CA GLN A 404 -4.45 -19.42 -15.19
C GLN A 404 -5.15 -19.60 -13.84
N LYS A 405 -6.17 -20.45 -13.79
CA LYS A 405 -6.90 -20.66 -12.54
C LYS A 405 -6.01 -21.33 -11.49
N ARG A 406 -6.10 -20.85 -10.25
CA ARG A 406 -5.45 -21.41 -9.05
C ARG A 406 -3.93 -21.54 -9.16
N PHE A 407 -3.29 -20.55 -9.77
CA PHE A 407 -1.86 -20.57 -10.02
C PHE A 407 -1.09 -19.52 -9.22
N ASP A 408 -0.04 -19.95 -8.52
CA ASP A 408 0.89 -19.05 -7.82
C ASP A 408 1.75 -18.28 -8.83
N TRP A 409 1.13 -17.27 -9.44
CA TRP A 409 1.77 -16.43 -10.44
C TRP A 409 2.93 -15.65 -9.82
N LEU A 410 2.80 -15.19 -8.57
CA LEU A 410 3.77 -14.30 -7.91
C LEU A 410 5.12 -14.98 -7.67
N THR A 411 5.12 -16.16 -7.07
CA THR A 411 6.34 -16.94 -6.88
C THR A 411 6.91 -17.40 -8.24
N PHE A 412 6.05 -17.60 -9.24
CA PHE A 412 6.48 -17.99 -10.58
C PHE A 412 7.22 -16.88 -11.34
N TRP A 413 6.67 -15.66 -11.38
CA TRP A 413 7.27 -14.57 -12.17
C TRP A 413 8.52 -13.96 -11.52
N LYS A 414 8.74 -14.19 -10.22
CA LYS A 414 9.93 -13.73 -9.47
C LYS A 414 11.26 -14.05 -10.18
N VAL A 415 11.34 -15.21 -10.83
CA VAL A 415 12.53 -15.65 -11.60
C VAL A 415 12.89 -14.64 -12.70
N PHE A 416 11.88 -14.07 -13.36
CA PHE A 416 12.07 -13.06 -14.40
C PHE A 416 12.62 -11.77 -13.80
N LEU A 417 12.11 -11.34 -12.64
CA LEU A 417 12.60 -10.15 -11.97
C LEU A 417 14.08 -10.29 -11.63
N ASP A 418 14.43 -11.42 -11.00
CA ASP A 418 15.81 -11.69 -10.59
C ASP A 418 16.74 -11.75 -11.78
N ALA A 419 16.30 -12.37 -12.88
CA ALA A 419 17.06 -12.40 -14.11
C ALA A 419 17.26 -11.01 -14.70
N ASN A 420 16.22 -10.17 -14.69
CA ASN A 420 16.29 -8.80 -15.22
C ASN A 420 17.21 -7.92 -14.37
N VAL A 421 17.09 -7.98 -13.04
CA VAL A 421 17.95 -7.22 -12.13
C VAL A 421 19.41 -7.68 -12.26
N ALA A 422 19.65 -9.00 -12.30
CA ALA A 422 20.99 -9.54 -12.43
C ALA A 422 21.65 -9.14 -13.76
N ARG A 423 20.88 -9.22 -14.86
CA ARG A 423 21.30 -8.78 -16.20
C ARG A 423 21.68 -7.30 -16.20
N ALA A 424 20.81 -6.44 -15.68
CA ALA A 424 21.02 -4.99 -15.67
C ALA A 424 22.21 -4.55 -14.80
N LEU A 425 22.53 -5.31 -13.75
CA LEU A 425 23.68 -5.05 -12.88
C LEU A 425 24.96 -5.79 -13.31
N GLY A 426 24.91 -6.62 -14.36
CA GLY A 426 26.05 -7.44 -14.76
C GLY A 426 26.49 -8.42 -13.68
N THR A 427 25.55 -9.10 -13.03
CA THR A 427 25.78 -10.06 -11.94
C THR A 427 25.01 -11.37 -12.16
N LEU A 428 25.14 -12.33 -11.24
CA LEU A 428 24.35 -13.56 -11.23
C LEU A 428 23.08 -13.40 -10.37
N PRO A 429 21.97 -14.08 -10.70
CA PRO A 429 20.76 -14.05 -9.87
C PRO A 429 20.96 -14.53 -8.42
N THR A 430 21.97 -15.36 -8.17
CA THR A 430 22.38 -15.86 -6.84
C THR A 430 23.20 -14.83 -6.07
N ASP A 431 23.77 -13.84 -6.74
CA ASP A 431 24.64 -12.82 -6.15
C ASP A 431 23.90 -11.56 -5.71
N LEU A 432 22.62 -11.42 -6.08
CA LEU A 432 21.76 -10.33 -5.65
C LEU A 432 21.73 -10.21 -4.13
N ALA A 433 22.01 -9.02 -3.64
CA ALA A 433 22.24 -8.74 -2.23
C ALA A 433 21.00 -9.04 -1.38
N TYR A 434 19.79 -8.75 -1.89
CA TYR A 434 18.54 -9.01 -1.17
C TYR A 434 18.31 -10.50 -0.86
N LYS A 435 18.93 -11.42 -1.61
CA LYS A 435 18.88 -12.87 -1.34
C LYS A 435 19.95 -13.35 -0.35
N LYS A 436 21.03 -12.58 -0.18
CA LYS A 436 22.12 -12.93 0.73
C LYS A 436 21.66 -12.74 2.16
N ALA A 437 22.02 -13.67 3.04
CA ALA A 437 21.82 -13.51 4.48
C ALA A 437 22.67 -12.33 4.98
N MET A 438 22.02 -11.32 5.51
CA MET A 438 22.66 -10.14 6.10
C MET A 438 22.06 -9.91 7.47
N THR A 439 22.90 -9.50 8.42
CA THR A 439 22.42 -8.88 9.65
C THR A 439 21.68 -7.58 9.33
N PRO A 440 20.79 -7.10 10.21
CA PRO A 440 20.10 -5.83 10.01
C PRO A 440 21.06 -4.65 9.80
N LYS A 441 22.19 -4.63 10.51
CA LYS A 441 23.22 -3.61 10.34
C LYS A 441 23.82 -3.66 8.93
N GLU A 442 24.26 -4.83 8.47
CA GLU A 442 24.82 -5.00 7.11
C GLU A 442 23.80 -4.59 6.04
N ARG A 443 22.53 -4.97 6.22
CA ARG A 443 21.44 -4.59 5.31
C ARG A 443 21.25 -3.08 5.23
N MET A 444 21.24 -2.39 6.38
CA MET A 444 21.10 -0.94 6.43
C MET A 444 22.30 -0.22 5.81
N VAL A 445 23.53 -0.65 6.11
CA VAL A 445 24.74 -0.10 5.48
C VAL A 445 24.70 -0.29 3.96
N HIS A 446 24.24 -1.46 3.49
CA HIS A 446 24.05 -1.71 2.08
C HIS A 446 23.02 -0.75 1.46
N TYR A 447 21.90 -0.48 2.14
CA TYR A 447 20.91 0.50 1.68
C TYR A 447 21.44 1.93 1.65
N ALA A 448 22.24 2.36 2.63
CA ALA A 448 22.89 3.68 2.59
C ALA A 448 23.74 3.85 1.33
N ARG A 449 24.57 2.85 1.01
CA ARG A 449 25.40 2.84 -0.21
C ARG A 449 24.58 2.86 -1.49
N GLN A 450 23.46 2.12 -1.53
CA GLN A 450 22.57 2.16 -2.68
C GLN A 450 21.93 3.54 -2.87
N ILE A 451 21.53 4.21 -1.80
CA ILE A 451 20.97 5.57 -1.89
C ILE A 451 22.04 6.56 -2.39
N GLU A 452 23.28 6.47 -1.90
CA GLU A 452 24.40 7.30 -2.37
C GLU A 452 24.70 7.04 -3.85
N ALA A 453 24.74 5.78 -4.28
CA ALA A 453 24.92 5.43 -5.68
C ALA A 453 23.78 6.01 -6.56
N HIS A 454 22.54 5.91 -6.10
CA HIS A 454 21.39 6.49 -6.80
C HIS A 454 21.47 8.02 -6.91
N ARG A 455 21.83 8.73 -5.83
CA ARG A 455 22.05 10.19 -5.86
C ARG A 455 23.15 10.60 -6.85
N ASN A 456 24.11 9.71 -7.12
CA ASN A 456 25.14 9.87 -8.14
C ASN A 456 24.70 9.41 -9.55
N GLY A 457 23.41 9.15 -9.76
CA GLY A 457 22.86 8.74 -11.06
C GLY A 457 23.12 7.27 -11.42
N SER A 458 23.63 6.44 -10.50
CA SER A 458 23.90 5.03 -10.77
C SER A 458 22.65 4.17 -10.70
N LEU A 459 22.60 3.13 -11.51
CA LEU A 459 21.59 2.08 -11.42
C LEU A 459 21.83 1.23 -10.16
N THR A 460 20.77 0.93 -9.42
CA THR A 460 20.86 0.20 -8.14
C THR A 460 19.93 -1.00 -8.10
N GLU A 461 20.31 -2.02 -7.31
CA GLU A 461 19.50 -3.22 -7.10
C GLU A 461 18.13 -2.89 -6.50
N ALA A 462 18.07 -2.04 -5.47
CA ALA A 462 16.83 -1.64 -4.83
C ALA A 462 15.92 -0.86 -5.78
N GLY A 463 16.49 0.00 -6.65
CA GLY A 463 15.71 0.71 -7.65
C GLY A 463 15.14 -0.20 -8.74
N LEU A 464 15.93 -1.18 -9.22
CA LEU A 464 15.47 -2.17 -10.19
C LEU A 464 14.40 -3.11 -9.61
N LEU A 465 14.58 -3.55 -8.37
CA LEU A 465 13.58 -4.35 -7.66
C LEU A 465 12.30 -3.55 -7.44
N HIS A 466 12.40 -2.29 -7.00
CA HIS A 466 11.25 -1.42 -6.82
C HIS A 466 10.48 -1.23 -8.13
N ALA A 467 11.18 -0.96 -9.24
CA ALA A 467 10.56 -0.82 -10.56
C ALA A 467 9.81 -2.09 -10.99
N GLY A 468 10.46 -3.26 -10.91
CA GLY A 468 9.84 -4.52 -11.33
C GLY A 468 8.69 -4.97 -10.43
N TYR A 469 8.80 -4.80 -9.12
CA TYR A 469 7.68 -5.05 -8.22
C TYR A 469 6.52 -4.08 -8.46
N SER A 470 6.78 -2.78 -8.69
CA SER A 470 5.72 -1.80 -8.94
C SER A 470 4.95 -2.09 -10.24
N LEU A 471 5.66 -2.47 -11.31
CA LEU A 471 5.04 -2.89 -12.57
C LEU A 471 4.18 -4.15 -12.38
N ALA A 472 4.74 -5.20 -11.76
CA ALA A 472 3.99 -6.43 -11.51
C ALA A 472 2.81 -6.22 -10.55
N TYR A 473 2.95 -5.31 -9.57
CA TYR A 473 1.88 -4.91 -8.67
C TYR A 473 0.72 -4.23 -9.40
N GLY A 474 1.01 -3.51 -10.48
CA GLY A 474 0.03 -2.96 -11.44
C GLY A 474 -0.51 -3.97 -12.44
N GLY A 475 0.09 -5.16 -12.53
CA GLY A 475 -0.23 -6.19 -13.53
C GLY A 475 0.38 -5.92 -14.91
N GLN A 476 1.53 -5.24 -14.94
CA GLN A 476 2.27 -4.87 -16.15
C GLN A 476 3.58 -5.67 -16.23
N GLY A 477 4.03 -5.95 -17.45
CA GLY A 477 5.35 -6.54 -17.72
C GLY A 477 6.49 -5.53 -17.52
N PHE A 478 7.72 -5.96 -17.73
CA PHE A 478 8.93 -5.18 -17.49
C PHE A 478 9.31 -4.30 -18.69
N TYR A 479 8.41 -3.42 -19.08
CA TYR A 479 8.61 -2.52 -20.23
C TYR A 479 9.36 -1.25 -19.83
N ALA A 480 10.02 -0.66 -20.82
CA ALA A 480 10.47 0.74 -20.83
C ALA A 480 9.30 1.75 -20.93
N ASP A 481 8.17 1.37 -21.53
CA ASP A 481 6.94 2.18 -21.56
C ASP A 481 5.71 1.31 -21.19
N PRO A 482 5.37 1.23 -19.89
CA PRO A 482 4.26 0.41 -19.41
C PRO A 482 2.89 0.97 -19.83
N ALA A 483 2.77 2.28 -20.09
CA ALA A 483 1.51 2.90 -20.48
C ALA A 483 1.10 2.48 -21.89
N THR A 484 2.06 2.45 -22.83
CA THR A 484 1.82 1.92 -24.17
C THR A 484 1.52 0.42 -24.15
N ALA A 485 2.29 -0.36 -23.39
CA ALA A 485 2.03 -1.80 -23.25
C ALA A 485 0.64 -2.10 -22.65
N GLU A 486 0.16 -1.29 -21.71
CA GLU A 486 -1.19 -1.43 -21.16
C GLU A 486 -2.26 -1.14 -22.21
N ARG A 487 -2.11 -0.07 -23.00
CA ARG A 487 -3.05 0.27 -24.09
C ARG A 487 -3.17 -0.86 -25.10
N GLU A 488 -2.05 -1.46 -25.51
CA GLU A 488 -2.03 -2.61 -26.42
C GLU A 488 -2.73 -3.82 -25.81
N LEU A 489 -2.45 -4.11 -24.53
CA LEU A 489 -3.06 -5.24 -23.84
C LEU A 489 -4.57 -5.05 -23.64
N VAL A 490 -5.04 -3.84 -23.32
CA VAL A 490 -6.48 -3.50 -23.25
C VAL A 490 -7.13 -3.69 -24.62
N GLY A 491 -6.47 -3.30 -25.71
CA GLY A 491 -6.96 -3.53 -27.08
C GLY A 491 -7.09 -5.02 -27.42
N LYS A 492 -6.17 -5.86 -26.94
CA LYS A 492 -6.19 -7.32 -27.16
C LYS A 492 -7.17 -8.07 -26.23
N ALA A 493 -7.38 -7.56 -25.03
CA ALA A 493 -8.16 -8.20 -23.96
C ALA A 493 -9.18 -7.27 -23.29
N PRO A 494 -10.11 -6.68 -24.06
CA PRO A 494 -11.03 -5.69 -23.53
C PRO A 494 -11.94 -6.23 -22.41
N LEU A 495 -12.32 -7.51 -22.41
CA LEU A 495 -13.18 -8.09 -21.38
C LEU A 495 -12.44 -8.33 -20.06
N THR A 496 -11.15 -8.69 -20.13
CA THR A 496 -10.33 -9.07 -18.96
C THR A 496 -9.34 -7.99 -18.51
N ARG A 497 -9.24 -6.83 -19.19
CA ARG A 497 -8.29 -5.75 -18.82
C ARG A 497 -8.87 -4.37 -18.64
N THR A 498 -9.89 -3.99 -19.43
CA THR A 498 -10.48 -2.64 -19.37
C THR A 498 -10.85 -2.28 -17.94
N ASP A 499 -10.36 -1.12 -17.48
CA ASP A 499 -10.55 -0.56 -16.13
C ASP A 499 -10.16 -1.49 -14.97
N ARG A 500 -9.33 -2.52 -15.18
CA ARG A 500 -8.95 -3.47 -14.12
C ARG A 500 -7.51 -3.35 -13.66
N ALA A 501 -6.62 -2.71 -14.42
CA ALA A 501 -5.23 -2.51 -14.04
C ALA A 501 -5.08 -1.86 -12.65
N GLY A 502 -3.98 -2.17 -11.95
CA GLY A 502 -3.75 -1.67 -10.59
C GLY A 502 -4.60 -2.35 -9.51
N PHE A 503 -5.34 -1.56 -8.73
CA PHE A 503 -6.01 -2.03 -7.51
C PHE A 503 -6.97 -3.21 -7.75
N LEU A 504 -7.78 -3.17 -8.81
CA LEU A 504 -8.81 -4.18 -9.06
C LEU A 504 -8.21 -5.53 -9.44
N LEU A 505 -7.27 -5.56 -10.37
CA LEU A 505 -6.52 -6.75 -10.76
C LEU A 505 -5.76 -7.34 -9.58
N ARG A 506 -5.08 -6.51 -8.79
CA ARG A 506 -4.39 -6.96 -7.58
C ARG A 506 -5.34 -7.64 -6.60
N ARG A 507 -6.47 -7.00 -6.28
CA ARG A 507 -7.50 -7.55 -5.39
C ARG A 507 -8.06 -8.87 -5.92
N GLY A 508 -8.33 -8.95 -7.22
CA GLY A 508 -8.78 -10.17 -7.89
C GLY A 508 -7.79 -11.32 -7.76
N SER A 509 -6.50 -11.07 -8.00
CA SER A 509 -5.43 -12.05 -7.85
C SER A 509 -5.29 -12.54 -6.40
N LEU A 510 -5.40 -11.65 -5.41
CA LEU A 510 -5.37 -12.04 -3.99
C LEU A 510 -6.59 -12.87 -3.59
N ALA A 511 -7.77 -12.53 -4.11
CA ALA A 511 -9.00 -13.26 -3.86
C ALA A 511 -8.95 -14.70 -4.38
N GLU A 512 -8.34 -14.91 -5.53
CA GLU A 512 -8.18 -16.23 -6.13
C GLU A 512 -7.27 -17.14 -5.29
N ILE A 513 -6.08 -16.66 -4.92
CA ILE A 513 -5.08 -17.44 -4.17
C ILE A 513 -5.46 -17.64 -2.70
N SER A 514 -6.28 -16.75 -2.14
CA SER A 514 -6.84 -16.89 -0.80
C SER A 514 -8.20 -17.57 -0.76
N SER A 515 -8.70 -18.08 -1.88
CA SER A 515 -9.96 -18.83 -1.90
C SER A 515 -9.84 -20.15 -1.15
N LEU A 516 -10.95 -20.62 -0.56
CA LEU A 516 -10.98 -21.96 0.04
C LEU A 516 -10.63 -23.06 -0.97
N ALA A 517 -11.06 -22.90 -2.22
CA ALA A 517 -10.77 -23.86 -3.29
C ALA A 517 -9.26 -24.00 -3.55
N TYR A 518 -8.49 -22.92 -3.41
CA TYR A 518 -7.03 -22.96 -3.48
C TYR A 518 -6.44 -23.57 -2.20
N VAL A 519 -6.80 -23.03 -1.04
CA VAL A 519 -6.19 -23.39 0.25
C VAL A 519 -6.51 -24.83 0.69
N SER A 520 -7.62 -25.41 0.21
CA SER A 520 -7.94 -26.82 0.44
C SER A 520 -7.04 -27.78 -0.35
N GLN A 521 -6.38 -27.30 -1.41
CA GLN A 521 -5.52 -28.11 -2.27
C GLN A 521 -4.04 -27.93 -1.91
N GLN A 522 -3.63 -26.72 -1.53
CA GLN A 522 -2.24 -26.40 -1.20
C GLN A 522 -2.10 -25.19 -0.27
N SER A 523 -0.94 -25.05 0.38
CA SER A 523 -0.60 -23.85 1.15
C SER A 523 -0.41 -22.65 0.24
N ASN A 524 -0.88 -21.48 0.65
CA ASN A 524 -0.58 -20.21 -0.03
C ASN A 524 0.46 -19.36 0.72
N LYS A 525 1.16 -19.94 1.70
CA LYS A 525 2.15 -19.23 2.52
C LYS A 525 3.26 -18.60 1.65
N ALA A 526 3.85 -19.37 0.73
CA ALA A 526 4.94 -18.88 -0.13
C ALA A 526 4.51 -17.66 -0.97
N PHE A 527 3.32 -17.72 -1.59
CA PHE A 527 2.73 -16.59 -2.29
C PHE A 527 2.61 -15.36 -1.38
N PHE A 528 2.13 -15.51 -0.15
CA PHE A 528 1.93 -14.38 0.76
C PHE A 528 3.20 -13.86 1.43
N ASP A 529 4.21 -14.71 1.62
CA ASP A 529 5.55 -14.28 2.00
C ASP A 529 6.13 -13.39 0.87
N GLU A 530 6.05 -13.84 -0.39
CA GLU A 530 6.51 -13.06 -1.54
C GLU A 530 5.65 -11.80 -1.76
N TYR A 531 4.34 -11.85 -1.52
CA TYR A 531 3.48 -10.67 -1.56
C TYR A 531 3.90 -9.64 -0.52
N THR A 532 4.33 -10.08 0.66
CA THR A 532 4.87 -9.21 1.70
C THR A 532 6.17 -8.56 1.24
N THR A 533 7.08 -9.32 0.62
CA THR A 533 8.32 -8.79 0.01
C THR A 533 8.02 -7.75 -1.06
N MET A 534 7.17 -8.09 -2.04
CA MET A 534 6.72 -7.16 -3.08
C MET A 534 6.11 -5.89 -2.48
N HIS A 535 5.21 -6.03 -1.51
CA HIS A 535 4.57 -4.89 -0.86
C HIS A 535 5.57 -4.00 -0.12
N ASN A 536 6.55 -4.59 0.58
CA ASN A 536 7.61 -3.84 1.26
C ASN A 536 8.50 -3.05 0.27
N HIS A 537 8.75 -3.58 -0.93
CA HIS A 537 9.44 -2.84 -1.98
C HIS A 537 8.58 -1.71 -2.57
N VAL A 538 7.29 -1.94 -2.80
CA VAL A 538 6.38 -0.92 -3.35
C VAL A 538 6.12 0.21 -2.35
N ALA A 539 5.89 -0.13 -1.07
CA ALA A 539 5.57 0.82 -0.01
C ALA A 539 6.81 1.42 0.70
N ALA A 540 8.01 0.95 0.37
CA ALA A 540 9.33 1.33 0.89
C ALA A 540 9.47 2.83 1.23
N SER A 541 10.33 3.22 2.18
CA SER A 541 10.48 4.64 2.53
C SER A 541 11.20 5.43 1.43
N PRO A 542 10.84 6.69 1.16
CA PRO A 542 11.64 7.60 0.33
C PRO A 542 13.13 7.64 0.72
N PRO A 543 14.04 7.89 -0.24
CA PRO A 543 15.49 7.88 0.01
C PRO A 543 15.92 8.79 1.16
N ALA A 544 15.36 10.00 1.28
CA ALA A 544 15.66 10.94 2.37
C ALA A 544 15.43 10.33 3.77
N ILE A 545 14.32 9.61 3.97
CA ILE A 545 13.99 8.97 5.25
C ILE A 545 14.90 7.76 5.47
N GLN A 546 14.99 6.89 4.46
CA GLN A 546 15.75 5.65 4.59
C GLN A 546 17.24 5.94 4.82
N TYR A 547 17.81 6.95 4.17
CA TYR A 547 19.21 7.33 4.30
C TYR A 547 19.53 7.72 5.74
N LEU A 548 18.72 8.58 6.36
CA LEU A 548 18.87 8.99 7.74
C LEU A 548 18.93 7.77 8.67
N VAL A 549 17.97 6.85 8.56
CA VAL A 549 17.92 5.64 9.38
C VAL A 549 19.11 4.73 9.12
N ALA A 550 19.45 4.50 7.85
CA ALA A 550 20.54 3.62 7.47
C ALA A 550 21.90 4.12 7.97
N ARG A 551 22.15 5.43 7.87
CA ARG A 551 23.37 6.08 8.39
C ARG A 551 23.48 5.94 9.90
N MET A 552 22.38 5.92 10.66
CA MET A 552 22.44 5.68 12.11
C MET A 552 22.98 4.27 12.44
N PHE A 553 22.64 3.25 11.65
CA PHE A 553 23.19 1.90 11.82
C PHE A 553 24.67 1.83 11.46
N GLU A 554 25.07 2.51 10.39
CA GLU A 554 26.46 2.59 9.96
C GLU A 554 27.33 3.25 11.03
N LEU A 555 26.86 4.37 11.58
CA LEU A 555 27.56 5.14 12.62
C LEU A 555 27.50 4.49 14.01
N GLY A 556 26.77 3.39 14.20
CA GLY A 556 26.62 2.71 15.50
C GLY A 556 25.67 3.39 16.50
N VAL A 557 25.01 4.47 16.08
CA VAL A 557 23.96 5.16 16.86
C VAL A 557 22.70 4.29 16.95
N ALA A 558 22.39 3.53 15.90
CA ALA A 558 21.32 2.56 15.87
C ALA A 558 21.83 1.11 15.91
N THR A 559 21.08 0.27 16.62
CA THR A 559 21.31 -1.16 16.77
C THR A 559 20.01 -1.93 16.57
N HIS A 560 20.10 -3.25 16.40
CA HIS A 560 18.92 -4.12 16.35
C HIS A 560 18.99 -5.17 17.45
N ALA A 561 17.85 -5.44 18.07
CA ALA A 561 17.64 -6.54 18.99
C ALA A 561 16.52 -7.45 18.46
N ALA A 562 16.89 -8.70 18.16
CA ALA A 562 15.94 -9.72 17.74
C ALA A 562 15.08 -10.18 18.92
N GLY A 563 13.77 -9.96 18.85
CA GLY A 563 12.82 -10.47 19.85
C GLY A 563 11.43 -9.89 19.78
N ASP A 564 10.62 -10.21 20.79
CA ASP A 564 9.21 -9.83 20.86
C ASP A 564 8.99 -8.67 21.84
N ALA A 565 8.64 -7.50 21.31
CA ALA A 565 8.35 -6.31 22.10
C ALA A 565 7.15 -6.49 23.05
N THR A 566 6.25 -7.44 22.78
CA THR A 566 5.13 -7.76 23.69
C THR A 566 5.59 -8.55 24.92
N ASN A 567 6.79 -9.13 24.89
CA ASN A 567 7.38 -9.85 26.01
C ASN A 567 8.10 -8.87 26.96
N ALA A 568 7.45 -8.55 28.08
CA ALA A 568 8.00 -7.65 29.09
C ALA A 568 9.36 -8.09 29.67
N ALA A 569 9.65 -9.40 29.73
CA ALA A 569 10.95 -9.88 30.21
C ALA A 569 12.06 -9.62 29.19
N PHE A 570 11.76 -9.77 27.90
CA PHE A 570 12.66 -9.41 26.81
C PHE A 570 12.89 -7.90 26.78
N VAL A 571 11.84 -7.07 26.80
CA VAL A 571 11.99 -5.61 26.82
C VAL A 571 12.82 -5.13 28.02
N LYS A 572 12.60 -5.69 29.21
CA LYS A 572 13.41 -5.38 30.41
C LYS A 572 14.87 -5.79 30.28
N SER A 573 15.20 -6.71 29.38
CA SER A 573 16.58 -7.17 29.15
C SER A 573 17.38 -6.29 28.20
N LEU A 574 16.73 -5.39 27.45
CA LEU A 574 17.36 -4.55 26.42
C LEU A 574 18.05 -3.29 26.95
N ASP A 575 18.12 -3.11 28.28
CA ASP A 575 18.65 -1.91 28.94
C ASP A 575 18.12 -0.57 28.41
N SER A 576 16.94 -0.60 27.76
CA SER A 576 16.31 0.60 27.21
C SER A 576 15.62 1.39 28.32
N SER A 577 15.89 2.69 28.39
CA SER A 577 15.29 3.59 29.37
C SER A 577 13.80 3.85 29.09
N VAL A 578 13.46 3.90 27.80
CA VAL A 578 12.09 4.10 27.30
C VAL A 578 11.87 3.32 26.01
N LEU A 579 10.60 3.14 25.63
CA LEU A 579 10.18 2.49 24.41
C LEU A 579 9.25 3.41 23.60
N LEU A 580 9.58 3.64 22.34
CA LEU A 580 8.66 4.19 21.34
C LEU A 580 8.07 3.02 20.56
N ALA A 581 6.78 2.78 20.75
CA ALA A 581 6.08 1.65 20.15
C ALA A 581 4.98 2.19 19.22
N PRO A 582 5.22 2.25 17.89
CA PRO A 582 4.17 2.57 16.95
C PRO A 582 2.94 1.69 17.21
N LEU A 583 1.76 2.26 16.99
CA LEU A 583 0.54 1.50 17.07
C LEU A 583 0.54 0.41 15.99
N SER A 584 -0.16 -0.69 16.24
CA SER A 584 -0.34 -1.77 15.26
C SER A 584 -1.77 -1.80 14.76
N LEU A 585 -1.92 -2.18 13.49
CA LEU A 585 -3.24 -2.55 12.97
C LEU A 585 -3.66 -3.88 13.58
N ASP A 586 -4.87 -3.94 14.12
CA ASP A 586 -5.45 -5.18 14.65
C ASP A 586 -6.90 -5.33 14.23
N ARG A 587 -7.13 -6.23 13.28
CA ARG A 587 -8.47 -6.60 12.82
C ARG A 587 -9.39 -7.03 13.96
N LYS A 588 -8.87 -7.62 15.05
CA LYS A 588 -9.67 -8.03 16.21
C LYS A 588 -10.12 -6.85 17.08
N ALA A 589 -9.53 -5.68 16.89
CA ALA A 589 -9.94 -4.44 17.56
C ALA A 589 -11.07 -3.71 16.81
N ASP A 590 -11.53 -4.24 15.68
CA ASP A 590 -12.70 -3.75 14.96
C ASP A 590 -14.00 -4.27 15.60
N ALA A 591 -14.67 -3.44 16.39
CA ALA A 591 -15.89 -3.83 17.10
C ALA A 591 -17.02 -4.26 16.15
N VAL A 592 -17.14 -3.58 15.00
CA VAL A 592 -18.17 -3.90 14.01
C VAL A 592 -17.92 -5.29 13.43
N LEU A 593 -16.69 -5.54 12.97
CA LEU A 593 -16.33 -6.84 12.41
C LEU A 593 -16.46 -7.97 13.44
N VAL A 594 -16.03 -7.75 14.68
CA VAL A 594 -16.22 -8.72 15.77
C VAL A 594 -17.70 -9.01 16.01
N GLY A 595 -18.54 -7.97 15.96
CA GLY A 595 -20.00 -8.08 16.09
C GLY A 595 -20.68 -8.83 14.94
N LEU A 596 -20.09 -8.85 13.75
CA LEU A 596 -20.61 -9.57 12.58
C LEU A 596 -20.41 -11.10 12.66
N LYS A 597 -19.52 -11.58 13.52
CA LYS A 597 -19.18 -12.99 13.63
C LYS A 597 -20.44 -13.86 13.80
N GLN A 598 -20.57 -14.91 12.99
CA GLN A 598 -21.73 -15.83 12.93
C GLN A 598 -23.08 -15.18 12.55
N ARG A 599 -23.14 -13.88 12.29
CA ARG A 599 -24.36 -13.16 11.89
C ARG A 599 -24.42 -12.87 10.39
N VAL A 600 -23.27 -12.93 9.73
CA VAL A 600 -23.13 -12.91 8.28
C VAL A 600 -22.62 -14.27 7.81
N LYS A 601 -22.71 -14.52 6.51
CA LYS A 601 -22.08 -15.66 5.89
C LYS A 601 -20.57 -15.51 6.02
N GLU A 602 -19.92 -16.58 6.47
CA GLU A 602 -18.48 -16.61 6.69
C GLU A 602 -17.85 -17.64 5.76
N VAL A 603 -16.71 -17.28 5.15
CA VAL A 603 -15.87 -18.22 4.39
C VAL A 603 -15.19 -19.19 5.37
N VAL A 604 -14.60 -18.63 6.42
CA VAL A 604 -14.06 -19.34 7.58
C VAL A 604 -14.43 -18.53 8.82
N GLN A 605 -14.37 -19.14 10.01
CA GLN A 605 -14.82 -18.48 11.25
C GLN A 605 -14.22 -17.07 11.41
N GLY A 606 -15.08 -16.05 11.48
CA GLY A 606 -14.70 -14.64 11.61
C GLY A 606 -14.25 -13.92 10.31
N GLN A 607 -14.29 -14.60 9.15
CA GLN A 607 -14.05 -14.01 7.83
C GLN A 607 -15.37 -13.89 7.06
N PRO A 608 -15.96 -12.69 6.94
CA PRO A 608 -17.16 -12.51 6.13
C PRO A 608 -16.93 -12.87 4.66
N GLU A 609 -17.98 -13.39 4.03
CA GLU A 609 -18.08 -13.58 2.59
C GLU A 609 -18.78 -12.35 1.98
N TYR A 610 -18.15 -11.76 0.95
CA TYR A 610 -18.65 -10.59 0.26
C TYR A 610 -19.20 -10.96 -1.12
N ALA A 611 -20.30 -10.30 -1.51
CA ALA A 611 -20.75 -10.25 -2.90
C ALA A 611 -20.03 -9.12 -3.66
N LYS A 612 -20.22 -9.11 -4.99
CA LYS A 612 -19.85 -7.97 -5.86
C LYS A 612 -20.44 -6.67 -5.29
N GLY A 613 -19.70 -5.55 -5.39
CA GLY A 613 -20.03 -4.29 -4.71
C GLY A 613 -19.70 -4.27 -3.22
N ARG A 614 -18.97 -5.27 -2.70
CA ARG A 614 -18.62 -5.45 -1.28
C ARG A 614 -19.80 -5.59 -0.32
N PHE A 615 -20.95 -6.05 -0.80
CA PHE A 615 -22.09 -6.33 0.08
C PHE A 615 -21.80 -7.51 1.00
N LEU A 616 -22.17 -7.36 2.26
CA LEU A 616 -22.25 -8.49 3.19
C LEU A 616 -23.39 -9.42 2.79
N ARG A 617 -23.26 -10.71 3.11
CA ARG A 617 -24.33 -11.71 2.96
C ARG A 617 -24.79 -12.20 4.32
N THR A 618 -26.09 -12.41 4.49
CA THR A 618 -26.61 -13.19 5.62
C THR A 618 -26.25 -14.68 5.46
N PRO A 619 -26.32 -15.49 6.53
CA PRO A 619 -26.15 -16.95 6.42
C PRO A 619 -27.14 -17.60 5.44
N GLY A 620 -28.32 -17.00 5.24
CA GLY A 620 -29.32 -17.40 4.25
C GLY A 620 -29.06 -16.87 2.82
N ASN A 621 -27.87 -16.36 2.53
CA ASN A 621 -27.43 -15.77 1.24
C ASN A 621 -28.10 -14.46 0.80
N ALA A 622 -29.05 -13.90 1.56
CA ALA A 622 -29.61 -12.58 1.25
C ALA A 622 -28.54 -11.48 1.35
N LEU A 623 -28.58 -10.49 0.46
CA LEU A 623 -27.66 -9.35 0.51
C LEU A 623 -28.06 -8.42 1.65
N VAL A 624 -27.08 -8.01 2.44
CA VAL A 624 -27.26 -6.93 3.41
C VAL A 624 -26.99 -5.63 2.69
N HIS A 625 -27.83 -4.61 2.92
CA HIS A 625 -27.63 -3.23 2.48
C HIS A 625 -26.48 -2.55 3.26
N ALA A 626 -25.35 -3.23 3.37
CA ALA A 626 -24.14 -2.76 4.01
C ALA A 626 -22.93 -3.07 3.13
N ILE A 627 -22.16 -2.03 2.82
CA ILE A 627 -20.96 -2.09 1.98
C ILE A 627 -19.74 -1.93 2.89
N ASP A 628 -18.80 -2.87 2.83
CA ASP A 628 -17.59 -2.84 3.65
C ASP A 628 -16.37 -2.23 2.94
N MET A 629 -15.85 -1.14 3.50
CA MET A 629 -14.62 -0.46 3.11
C MET A 629 -13.52 -0.58 4.19
N GLY A 630 -13.83 -1.23 5.32
CA GLY A 630 -12.92 -1.47 6.43
C GLY A 630 -12.06 -2.73 6.26
N MET A 631 -11.52 -3.25 7.36
CA MET A 631 -10.58 -4.37 7.35
C MET A 631 -11.23 -5.75 7.12
N GLY A 632 -12.55 -5.83 6.91
CA GLY A 632 -13.24 -7.11 6.82
C GLY A 632 -12.81 -7.98 5.63
N GLY A 633 -12.25 -7.39 4.57
CA GLY A 633 -11.74 -8.10 3.40
C GLY A 633 -10.25 -8.43 3.43
N GLN A 634 -9.52 -8.22 4.53
CA GLN A 634 -8.08 -8.50 4.59
C GLN A 634 -7.70 -9.99 4.74
N GLY A 635 -8.69 -10.88 4.83
CA GLY A 635 -8.46 -12.32 4.99
C GLY A 635 -8.07 -12.73 6.41
N THR A 636 -8.28 -14.01 6.73
CA THR A 636 -7.98 -14.60 8.04
C THR A 636 -6.90 -15.65 7.89
N ARG A 637 -5.92 -15.63 8.81
CA ARG A 637 -4.92 -16.70 8.91
C ARG A 637 -5.58 -17.96 9.47
N VAL A 638 -5.45 -19.05 8.74
CA VAL A 638 -5.91 -20.38 9.14
C VAL A 638 -4.74 -21.35 9.10
N VAL A 639 -4.69 -22.30 10.04
CA VAL A 639 -3.79 -23.45 9.90
C VAL A 639 -4.38 -24.29 8.78
N SER A 640 -3.64 -24.48 7.69
CA SER A 640 -4.15 -25.23 6.54
C SER A 640 -4.57 -26.64 6.99
N PRO A 641 -5.83 -27.06 6.78
CA PRO A 641 -6.18 -28.47 6.82
C PRO A 641 -5.61 -29.08 5.54
N GLY A 642 -4.30 -29.23 5.46
CA GLY A 642 -3.72 -29.77 4.25
C GLY A 642 -4.10 -31.25 4.06
N PRO A 643 -3.92 -31.81 2.85
CA PRO A 643 -3.96 -33.26 2.66
C PRO A 643 -2.99 -33.93 3.66
N ALA A 644 -3.15 -35.23 3.92
CA ALA A 644 -2.42 -36.00 4.95
C ALA A 644 -0.88 -35.86 4.98
N ASN A 645 -0.28 -35.16 4.02
CA ASN A 645 1.15 -34.88 3.86
C ASN A 645 1.53 -33.38 3.92
N ALA A 646 0.61 -32.46 4.21
CA ALA A 646 0.96 -31.06 4.42
C ALA A 646 1.66 -30.87 5.76
N VAL A 647 2.67 -29.99 5.79
CA VAL A 647 3.40 -29.65 7.01
C VAL A 647 2.40 -29.06 8.02
N VAL A 648 2.10 -29.84 9.07
CA VAL A 648 1.28 -29.40 10.20
C VAL A 648 1.89 -28.13 10.78
N GLY A 649 1.21 -26.98 10.66
CA GLY A 649 1.64 -25.71 11.25
C GLY A 649 1.73 -24.52 10.30
N ASP A 650 1.69 -24.73 8.98
CA ASP A 650 1.72 -23.62 8.02
C ASP A 650 0.41 -22.80 8.05
N GLN A 651 0.56 -21.48 8.16
CA GLN A 651 -0.55 -20.53 8.18
C GLN A 651 -0.83 -20.03 6.77
N SER A 652 -1.95 -20.46 6.19
CA SER A 652 -2.50 -19.89 4.96
C SER A 652 -3.41 -18.70 5.27
N ILE A 653 -3.58 -17.80 4.31
CA ILE A 653 -4.56 -16.71 4.38
C ILE A 653 -5.80 -17.09 3.57
N VAL A 654 -6.98 -17.03 4.17
CA VAL A 654 -8.26 -17.34 3.51
C VAL A 654 -9.17 -16.11 3.47
N GLY A 655 -9.83 -15.89 2.32
CA GLY A 655 -10.88 -14.89 2.13
C GLY A 655 -10.38 -13.45 2.03
N MET A 656 -9.16 -13.24 1.53
CA MET A 656 -8.63 -11.90 1.28
C MET A 656 -9.21 -11.34 -0.01
N ARG A 657 -9.97 -10.25 0.08
CA ARG A 657 -10.58 -9.55 -1.06
C ARG A 657 -9.93 -8.17 -1.31
N TRP A 658 -9.33 -7.55 -0.29
CA TRP A 658 -8.55 -6.31 -0.42
C TRP A 658 -7.54 -6.15 0.71
N SER A 659 -6.45 -5.39 0.47
CA SER A 659 -5.36 -5.12 1.44
C SER A 659 -5.19 -3.64 1.78
N ASP A 660 -5.84 -2.75 1.04
CA ASP A 660 -5.43 -1.36 0.89
C ASP A 660 -6.26 -0.37 1.70
N THR A 661 -6.66 -0.76 2.91
CA THR A 661 -7.56 0.05 3.75
C THR A 661 -6.88 1.23 4.46
N SER A 662 -5.55 1.37 4.34
CA SER A 662 -4.74 2.34 5.10
C SER A 662 -4.08 3.43 4.26
N PHE A 663 -4.34 3.50 2.96
CA PHE A 663 -3.70 4.45 2.04
C PHE A 663 -4.65 5.59 1.70
N LEU A 664 -4.11 6.81 1.59
CA LEU A 664 -4.89 8.01 1.24
C LEU A 664 -5.50 7.86 -0.16
N ASP A 665 -4.73 7.37 -1.13
CA ASP A 665 -5.21 7.05 -2.48
C ASP A 665 -6.38 6.08 -2.46
N ALA A 666 -6.28 5.00 -1.67
CA ALA A 666 -7.34 4.01 -1.60
C ALA A 666 -8.66 4.59 -1.06
N ALA A 667 -8.58 5.59 -0.17
CA ALA A 667 -9.76 6.33 0.29
C ALA A 667 -10.36 7.18 -0.85
N ALA A 668 -9.54 7.90 -1.62
CA ALA A 668 -10.00 8.73 -2.74
C ALA A 668 -10.58 7.89 -3.88
N TYR A 669 -9.86 6.87 -4.37
CA TYR A 669 -10.34 5.95 -5.40
C TYR A 669 -11.56 5.15 -4.94
N GLY A 670 -11.56 4.72 -3.67
CA GLY A 670 -12.69 4.02 -3.05
C GLY A 670 -13.94 4.87 -3.01
N ALA A 671 -13.83 6.14 -2.58
CA ALA A 671 -14.92 7.10 -2.57
C ALA A 671 -15.44 7.39 -3.98
N ALA A 672 -14.55 7.65 -4.94
CA ALA A 672 -14.91 7.91 -6.33
C ALA A 672 -15.68 6.74 -6.98
N SER A 673 -15.28 5.51 -6.67
CA SER A 673 -15.95 4.31 -7.20
C SER A 673 -17.28 4.03 -6.50
N LEU A 674 -17.39 4.32 -5.20
CA LEU A 674 -18.61 4.06 -4.43
C LEU A 674 -19.69 5.14 -4.58
N ALA A 675 -19.33 6.39 -4.85
CA ALA A 675 -20.29 7.46 -5.05
C ALA A 675 -21.38 7.10 -6.10
N PRO A 676 -21.04 6.66 -7.33
CA PRO A 676 -22.05 6.29 -8.31
C PRO A 676 -22.85 5.05 -7.91
N VAL A 677 -22.25 4.09 -7.20
CA VAL A 677 -22.97 2.92 -6.66
C VAL A 677 -24.00 3.36 -5.62
N THR A 678 -23.62 4.29 -4.73
CA THR A 678 -24.48 4.82 -3.66
C THR A 678 -25.69 5.56 -4.25
N VAL A 679 -25.45 6.43 -5.23
CA VAL A 679 -26.52 7.16 -5.92
C VAL A 679 -27.42 6.21 -6.71
N LEU A 680 -26.85 5.19 -7.38
CA LEU A 680 -27.63 4.21 -8.13
C LEU A 680 -28.54 3.37 -7.22
N LEU A 681 -28.00 2.82 -6.13
CA LEU A 681 -28.76 2.09 -5.12
C LEU A 681 -29.91 2.93 -4.56
N SER A 682 -29.62 4.18 -4.24
CA SER A 682 -30.62 5.12 -3.72
C SER A 682 -31.70 5.45 -4.75
N SER A 683 -31.32 5.59 -6.03
CA SER A 683 -32.27 5.79 -7.13
C SER A 683 -33.17 4.58 -7.36
N ILE A 684 -32.61 3.36 -7.31
CA ILE A 684 -33.37 2.11 -7.38
C ILE A 684 -34.38 2.01 -6.23
N ALA A 685 -33.94 2.32 -5.00
CA ALA A 685 -34.82 2.34 -3.84
C ALA A 685 -35.92 3.41 -3.95
N ALA A 686 -35.58 4.61 -4.42
CA ALA A 686 -36.53 5.72 -4.60
C ALA A 686 -37.61 5.43 -5.67
N LYS A 687 -37.29 4.61 -6.69
CA LYS A 687 -38.27 4.08 -7.66
C LYS A 687 -39.18 2.98 -7.08
N GLY A 688 -39.00 2.61 -5.80
CA GLY A 688 -39.85 1.65 -5.09
C GLY A 688 -39.41 0.19 -5.20
N ASP A 689 -38.20 -0.10 -5.69
CA ASP A 689 -37.68 -1.48 -5.65
C ASP A 689 -37.32 -1.84 -4.19
N PRO A 690 -37.92 -2.89 -3.61
CA PRO A 690 -37.67 -3.28 -2.23
C PRO A 690 -36.34 -4.03 -2.04
N GLN A 691 -35.59 -4.30 -3.12
CA GLN A 691 -34.36 -5.08 -3.16
C GLN A 691 -33.29 -4.41 -4.05
N PRO A 692 -32.90 -3.17 -3.73
CA PRO A 692 -31.98 -2.38 -4.56
C PRO A 692 -30.61 -3.03 -4.75
N ALA A 693 -30.08 -3.72 -3.73
CA ALA A 693 -28.81 -4.43 -3.84
C ALA A 693 -28.91 -5.61 -4.82
N GLU A 694 -29.96 -6.42 -4.74
CA GLU A 694 -30.19 -7.53 -5.65
C GLU A 694 -30.46 -7.04 -7.08
N ARG A 695 -31.19 -5.93 -7.23
CA ARG A 695 -31.44 -5.29 -8.52
C ARG A 695 -30.15 -4.82 -9.19
N LEU A 696 -29.27 -4.14 -8.43
CA LEU A 696 -27.96 -3.74 -8.92
C LEU A 696 -27.15 -4.95 -9.41
N LEU A 697 -27.12 -6.04 -8.62
CA LEU A 697 -26.42 -7.25 -9.04
C LEU A 697 -27.07 -7.95 -10.23
N ALA A 698 -28.38 -7.82 -10.42
CA ALA A 698 -29.06 -8.31 -11.62
C ALA A 698 -28.65 -7.51 -12.86
N TYR A 699 -28.57 -6.18 -12.78
CA TYR A 699 -28.04 -5.34 -13.87
C TYR A 699 -26.59 -5.69 -14.20
N TYR A 700 -25.75 -5.84 -13.17
CA TYR A 700 -24.36 -6.27 -13.35
C TYR A 700 -24.26 -7.61 -14.09
N LYS A 701 -25.02 -8.63 -13.66
CA LYS A 701 -25.01 -9.95 -14.29
C LYS A 701 -25.50 -9.91 -15.74
N ALA A 702 -26.51 -9.09 -16.04
CA ALA A 702 -27.00 -8.90 -17.39
C ALA A 702 -25.98 -8.22 -18.32
N GLY A 703 -25.08 -7.42 -17.76
CA GLY A 703 -23.99 -6.75 -18.49
C GLY A 703 -22.73 -7.59 -18.71
N LEU A 704 -22.65 -8.81 -18.14
CA LEU A 704 -21.49 -9.69 -18.35
C LEU A 704 -21.40 -10.20 -19.79
N PRO A 705 -20.17 -10.43 -20.31
CA PRO A 705 -20.02 -11.02 -21.64
C PRO A 705 -20.55 -12.46 -21.67
N SER A 706 -21.02 -12.89 -22.84
CA SER A 706 -21.38 -14.30 -23.05
C SER A 706 -20.15 -15.21 -22.92
N PRO A 707 -20.28 -16.45 -22.42
CA PRO A 707 -19.18 -17.41 -22.32
C PRO A 707 -18.36 -17.54 -23.61
N ALA A 708 -19.00 -17.66 -24.77
CA ALA A 708 -18.31 -17.79 -26.06
C ALA A 708 -17.37 -16.60 -26.40
N LYS A 709 -17.77 -15.37 -26.07
CA LYS A 709 -16.94 -14.17 -26.29
C LYS A 709 -15.75 -14.15 -25.33
N PHE A 710 -16.00 -14.50 -24.06
CA PHE A 710 -14.97 -14.57 -23.04
C PHE A 710 -13.94 -15.66 -23.36
N ASP A 711 -14.39 -16.88 -23.68
CA ASP A 711 -13.53 -18.01 -24.03
C ASP A 711 -12.69 -17.69 -25.27
N SER A 712 -13.29 -17.04 -26.27
CA SER A 712 -12.56 -16.59 -27.46
C SER A 712 -11.47 -15.57 -27.12
N GLU A 713 -11.72 -14.63 -26.21
CA GLU A 713 -10.71 -13.66 -25.78
C GLU A 713 -9.57 -14.33 -25.01
N VAL A 714 -9.91 -15.23 -24.08
CA VAL A 714 -8.90 -15.85 -23.22
C VAL A 714 -8.05 -16.87 -23.98
N ALA A 715 -8.63 -17.61 -24.94
CA ALA A 715 -7.90 -18.57 -25.76
C ALA A 715 -6.71 -17.96 -26.53
N GLN A 716 -6.76 -16.66 -26.81
CA GLN A 716 -5.66 -15.91 -27.44
C GLN A 716 -4.35 -15.94 -26.66
N PHE A 717 -4.41 -16.20 -25.34
CA PHE A 717 -3.26 -16.15 -24.43
C PHE A 717 -2.57 -17.50 -24.24
N LYS A 718 -3.06 -18.56 -24.87
CA LYS A 718 -2.45 -19.91 -24.79
C LYS A 718 -0.98 -19.92 -25.25
N ALA A 719 -0.65 -19.16 -26.29
CA ALA A 719 0.74 -19.07 -26.77
C ALA A 719 1.65 -18.36 -25.75
N GLN A 720 1.14 -17.30 -25.12
CA GLN A 720 1.87 -16.57 -24.07
C GLN A 720 2.08 -17.43 -22.81
N TRP A 721 1.12 -18.29 -22.46
CA TRP A 721 1.27 -19.28 -21.39
C TRP A 721 2.41 -20.26 -21.67
N THR A 722 2.50 -20.81 -22.88
CA THR A 722 3.61 -21.69 -23.26
C THR A 722 4.95 -20.94 -23.27
N GLU A 723 4.98 -19.75 -23.86
CA GLU A 723 6.20 -18.93 -23.97
C GLU A 723 6.77 -18.55 -22.60
N VAL A 724 5.92 -18.13 -21.65
CA VAL A 724 6.39 -17.74 -20.31
C VAL A 724 6.93 -18.94 -19.52
N HIS A 725 6.35 -20.13 -19.68
CA HIS A 725 6.90 -21.34 -19.07
C HIS A 725 8.27 -21.72 -19.64
N GLU A 726 8.41 -21.70 -20.97
CA GLU A 726 9.68 -21.99 -21.63
C GLU A 726 10.76 -20.95 -21.25
N LYS A 727 10.43 -19.66 -21.27
CA LYS A 727 11.35 -18.59 -20.85
C LYS A 727 11.81 -18.79 -19.41
N ARG A 728 10.90 -19.11 -18.49
CA ARG A 728 11.28 -19.37 -17.09
C ARG A 728 12.26 -20.54 -16.99
N ALA A 729 11.97 -21.66 -17.66
CA ALA A 729 12.86 -22.82 -17.68
C ALA A 729 14.23 -22.46 -18.28
N PHE A 730 14.25 -21.64 -19.33
CA PHE A 730 15.48 -21.18 -19.97
C PHE A 730 16.31 -20.28 -19.05
N LEU A 731 15.70 -19.35 -18.33
CA LEU A 731 16.40 -18.48 -17.38
C LEU A 731 17.04 -19.28 -16.24
N LEU A 732 16.37 -20.33 -15.76
CA LEU A 732 16.93 -21.25 -14.76
C LEU A 732 18.13 -22.02 -15.33
N LEU A 733 18.04 -22.50 -16.59
CA LEU A 733 19.18 -23.09 -17.29
C LEU A 733 20.35 -22.11 -17.40
N CYS A 734 20.11 -20.85 -17.80
CA CYS A 734 21.17 -19.85 -17.91
C CYS A 734 21.88 -19.63 -16.57
N ALA A 735 21.12 -19.50 -15.48
CA ALA A 735 21.67 -19.29 -14.14
C ALA A 735 22.51 -20.48 -13.65
N GLU A 736 22.14 -21.71 -14.03
CA GLU A 736 22.90 -22.90 -13.67
C GLU A 736 24.13 -23.14 -14.56
N ALA A 737 24.01 -22.82 -15.86
CA ALA A 737 25.06 -23.07 -16.83
C ALA A 737 26.18 -22.01 -16.78
N ALA A 738 25.88 -20.79 -16.35
CA ALA A 738 26.86 -19.72 -16.30
C ALA A 738 27.86 -19.91 -15.15
N ALA A 739 29.16 -19.85 -15.46
CA ALA A 739 30.23 -19.85 -14.46
C ALA A 739 30.43 -18.46 -13.82
N ASP A 740 30.08 -17.41 -14.56
CA ASP A 740 30.22 -16.02 -14.13
C ASP A 740 29.13 -15.12 -14.75
N ALA A 741 29.11 -13.86 -14.34
CA ALA A 741 28.13 -12.88 -14.79
C ALA A 741 28.21 -12.57 -16.30
N ALA A 742 29.40 -12.59 -16.91
CA ALA A 742 29.57 -12.31 -18.33
C ALA A 742 28.96 -13.43 -19.18
N GLN A 743 29.16 -14.68 -18.78
CA GLN A 743 28.54 -15.84 -19.40
C GLN A 743 27.02 -15.85 -19.20
N TYR A 744 26.55 -15.49 -18.01
CA TYR A 744 25.12 -15.35 -17.72
C TYR A 744 24.45 -14.30 -18.61
N LEU A 745 25.07 -13.13 -18.76
CA LEU A 745 24.58 -12.07 -19.64
C LEU A 745 24.47 -12.58 -21.09
N LYS A 746 25.54 -13.22 -21.60
CA LYS A 746 25.58 -13.80 -22.95
C LYS A 746 24.47 -14.83 -23.17
N TYR A 747 24.17 -15.67 -22.17
CA TYR A 747 23.12 -16.68 -22.29
C TYR A 747 21.72 -16.07 -22.22
N THR A 748 21.51 -15.12 -21.32
CA THR A 748 20.22 -14.44 -21.17
C THR A 748 19.89 -13.52 -22.35
N ASP A 749 20.87 -13.04 -23.12
CA ASP A 749 20.62 -12.35 -24.42
C ASP A 749 19.79 -13.21 -25.40
N GLN A 750 19.79 -14.53 -25.24
CA GLN A 750 19.06 -15.45 -26.10
C GLN A 750 17.62 -15.71 -25.63
N VAL A 751 17.16 -15.12 -24.51
CA VAL A 751 15.85 -15.42 -23.90
C VAL A 751 14.66 -14.99 -24.75
N PHE A 752 14.80 -13.95 -25.58
CA PHE A 752 13.68 -13.23 -26.15
C PHE A 752 12.88 -14.00 -27.21
N THR A 753 13.48 -15.01 -27.87
CA THR A 753 12.79 -15.82 -28.89
C THR A 753 13.02 -17.32 -28.72
N ALA A 754 12.03 -18.14 -29.07
CA ALA A 754 12.19 -19.59 -29.06
C ALA A 754 13.33 -20.10 -29.95
N ALA A 755 13.60 -19.42 -31.08
CA ALA A 755 14.66 -19.80 -32.00
C ALA A 755 16.06 -19.64 -31.37
N THR A 756 16.31 -18.48 -30.74
CA THR A 756 17.58 -18.19 -30.07
C THR A 756 17.83 -19.11 -28.88
N ARG A 757 16.79 -19.41 -28.09
CA ARG A 757 16.86 -20.38 -26.97
C ARG A 757 17.23 -21.78 -27.47
N LYS A 758 16.54 -22.28 -28.49
CA LYS A 758 16.81 -23.60 -29.10
C LYS A 758 18.23 -23.69 -29.66
N GLN A 759 18.72 -22.63 -30.31
CA GLN A 759 20.09 -22.59 -30.83
C GLN A 759 21.13 -22.71 -29.72
N LEU A 760 20.96 -21.99 -28.60
CA LEU A 760 21.87 -22.07 -27.46
C LEU A 760 21.87 -23.48 -26.84
N VAL A 761 20.68 -24.04 -26.60
CA VAL A 761 20.53 -25.39 -26.02
C VAL A 761 21.14 -26.46 -26.92
N ALA A 762 20.90 -26.39 -28.23
CA ALA A 762 21.52 -27.30 -29.19
C ALA A 762 23.06 -27.19 -29.16
N GLY A 763 23.61 -25.99 -28.99
CA GLY A 763 25.03 -25.75 -28.80
C GLY A 763 25.58 -26.46 -27.55
N PHE A 764 24.88 -26.36 -26.41
CA PHE A 764 25.26 -27.08 -25.18
C PHE A 764 25.25 -28.59 -25.39
N THR A 765 24.22 -29.13 -26.03
CA THR A 765 24.09 -30.58 -26.30
C THR A 765 25.20 -31.07 -27.23
N GLN A 766 25.47 -30.37 -28.34
CA GLN A 766 26.53 -30.74 -29.29
C GLN A 766 27.91 -30.72 -28.64
N GLN A 767 28.17 -29.76 -27.76
CA GLN A 767 29.44 -29.62 -27.04
C GLN A 767 29.50 -30.47 -25.76
N LYS A 768 28.44 -31.22 -25.43
CA LYS A 768 28.30 -32.01 -24.20
C LYS A 768 28.50 -31.18 -22.91
N LEU A 769 28.06 -29.93 -22.92
CA LEU A 769 28.11 -29.01 -21.79
C LEU A 769 26.80 -29.04 -20.99
N HIS A 770 26.87 -28.85 -19.68
CA HIS A 770 25.71 -28.65 -18.79
C HIS A 770 24.58 -29.68 -18.91
N GLY A 771 24.89 -30.94 -19.23
CA GLY A 771 23.88 -31.95 -19.60
C GLY A 771 22.74 -32.13 -18.57
N ALA A 772 23.01 -31.98 -17.28
CA ALA A 772 21.98 -32.04 -16.24
C ALA A 772 21.03 -30.81 -16.26
N ALA A 773 21.57 -29.62 -16.53
CA ALA A 773 20.79 -28.39 -16.65
C ALA A 773 19.95 -28.40 -17.93
N VAL A 774 20.55 -28.84 -19.05
CA VAL A 774 19.86 -29.03 -20.33
C VAL A 774 18.71 -30.02 -20.19
N GLY A 775 18.95 -31.18 -19.57
CA GLY A 775 17.90 -32.18 -19.34
C GLY A 775 16.76 -31.64 -18.45
N ARG A 776 17.05 -30.78 -17.46
CA ARG A 776 15.99 -30.11 -16.67
C ARG A 776 15.19 -29.12 -17.49
N TYR A 777 15.84 -28.36 -18.37
CA TYR A 777 15.15 -27.47 -19.30
C TYR A 777 14.24 -28.25 -20.25
N GLU A 778 14.74 -29.29 -20.91
CA GLU A 778 13.96 -30.12 -21.85
C GLU A 778 12.75 -30.75 -21.14
N ASN A 779 12.95 -31.36 -19.96
CA ASN A 779 11.86 -31.90 -19.15
C ASN A 779 10.82 -30.84 -18.75
N ALA A 780 11.25 -29.62 -18.42
CA ALA A 780 10.35 -28.53 -18.06
C ALA A 780 9.54 -28.03 -19.26
N VAL A 781 10.13 -28.03 -20.46
CA VAL A 781 9.46 -27.66 -21.72
C VAL A 781 8.47 -28.74 -22.17
N GLU A 782 8.85 -30.01 -22.06
CA GLU A 782 7.94 -31.13 -22.33
C GLU A 782 6.79 -31.21 -21.32
N GLY A 783 7.06 -30.82 -20.07
CA GLY A 783 6.11 -30.83 -18.95
C GLY A 783 5.30 -29.54 -18.77
N ILE A 784 5.26 -28.63 -19.75
CA ILE A 784 4.45 -27.40 -19.64
C ILE A 784 2.97 -27.76 -19.43
N PRO A 785 2.33 -27.31 -18.34
CA PRO A 785 0.92 -27.61 -18.10
C PRO A 785 0.02 -27.03 -19.20
N ALA A 786 -1.14 -27.66 -19.41
CA ALA A 786 -2.15 -27.09 -20.29
C ALA A 786 -2.64 -25.74 -19.74
N PHE A 787 -2.85 -24.77 -20.63
CA PHE A 787 -3.51 -23.51 -20.27
C PHE A 787 -4.98 -23.79 -19.95
N ASP A 788 -5.37 -23.53 -18.70
CA ASP A 788 -6.69 -23.85 -18.15
C ASP A 788 -7.28 -22.60 -17.47
N PRO A 789 -7.88 -21.71 -18.27
CA PRO A 789 -8.43 -20.46 -17.77
C PRO A 789 -9.71 -20.61 -16.96
N PRO A 790 -10.07 -19.61 -16.12
CA PRO A 790 -11.35 -19.58 -15.42
C PRO A 790 -12.53 -19.46 -16.39
N SER A 791 -13.72 -19.87 -15.95
CA SER A 791 -14.96 -19.50 -16.64
C SER A 791 -15.22 -17.98 -16.51
N VAL A 792 -16.16 -17.45 -17.30
CA VAL A 792 -16.60 -16.05 -17.15
C VAL A 792 -17.08 -15.78 -15.71
N GLU A 793 -17.85 -16.68 -15.10
CA GLU A 793 -18.35 -16.50 -13.74
C GLU A 793 -17.19 -16.50 -12.74
N ASP A 794 -16.29 -17.48 -12.80
CA ASP A 794 -15.12 -17.57 -11.91
C ASP A 794 -14.21 -16.34 -12.02
N TYR A 795 -13.97 -15.87 -13.25
CA TYR A 795 -13.12 -14.70 -13.50
C TYR A 795 -13.72 -13.45 -12.90
N PHE A 796 -15.01 -13.18 -13.13
CA PHE A 796 -15.63 -11.95 -12.69
C PHE A 796 -15.96 -11.94 -11.18
N GLU A 797 -16.19 -13.11 -10.57
CA GLU A 797 -16.43 -13.26 -9.12
C GLU A 797 -15.19 -13.01 -8.24
N ARG A 798 -13.98 -13.09 -8.80
CA ARG A 798 -12.76 -12.75 -8.02
C ARG A 798 -12.67 -11.25 -7.71
N PHE A 799 -13.31 -10.40 -8.51
CA PHE A 799 -13.35 -8.95 -8.31
C PHE A 799 -14.55 -8.56 -7.44
N VAL A 800 -14.29 -8.22 -6.18
CA VAL A 800 -15.36 -7.80 -5.26
C VAL A 800 -15.92 -6.42 -5.59
N ASP A 801 -15.14 -5.54 -6.20
CA ASP A 801 -15.55 -4.20 -6.62
C ASP A 801 -16.15 -4.23 -8.03
N LEU A 802 -17.03 -3.26 -8.33
CA LEU A 802 -17.47 -2.98 -9.70
C LEU A 802 -16.43 -2.09 -10.40
N SER A 803 -16.09 -2.39 -11.65
CA SER A 803 -15.28 -1.50 -12.48
C SER A 803 -16.09 -0.29 -12.96
N PRO A 804 -15.46 0.83 -13.34
CA PRO A 804 -16.13 1.96 -13.97
C PRO A 804 -17.09 1.57 -15.11
N ALA A 805 -16.64 0.76 -16.07
CA ALA A 805 -17.51 0.23 -17.13
C ALA A 805 -18.69 -0.62 -16.61
N GLU A 806 -18.49 -1.46 -15.58
CA GLU A 806 -19.56 -2.24 -14.97
C GLU A 806 -20.59 -1.34 -14.27
N ILE A 807 -20.14 -0.28 -13.59
CA ILE A 807 -21.01 0.73 -12.96
C ILE A 807 -21.83 1.47 -14.02
N GLN A 808 -21.21 1.91 -15.11
CA GLN A 808 -21.91 2.59 -16.20
C GLN A 808 -22.96 1.68 -16.84
N SER A 809 -22.63 0.41 -17.09
CA SER A 809 -23.58 -0.56 -17.63
C SER A 809 -24.80 -0.76 -16.71
N CYS A 810 -24.58 -0.77 -15.38
CA CYS A 810 -25.69 -0.83 -14.42
C CYS A 810 -26.58 0.43 -14.46
N TRP A 811 -25.98 1.60 -14.63
CA TRP A 811 -26.70 2.86 -14.79
C TRP A 811 -27.57 2.86 -16.05
N ASP A 812 -27.01 2.48 -17.19
CA ASP A 812 -27.73 2.45 -18.48
C ASP A 812 -28.94 1.50 -18.41
N ALA A 813 -28.76 0.34 -17.77
CA ALA A 813 -29.84 -0.61 -17.52
C ALA A 813 -30.94 -0.02 -16.62
N HIS A 814 -30.57 0.68 -15.54
CA HIS A 814 -31.51 1.34 -14.63
C HIS A 814 -32.29 2.50 -15.28
N MET A 815 -31.67 3.21 -16.23
CA MET A 815 -32.31 4.32 -16.93
C MET A 815 -33.25 3.85 -18.06
N THR A 816 -33.06 2.62 -18.54
CA THR A 816 -33.93 2.02 -19.57
C THR A 816 -35.24 1.45 -18.97
N VAL A 817 -35.23 1.14 -17.67
CA VAL A 817 -36.37 0.65 -16.89
C VAL A 817 -37.09 1.81 -16.19
#